data_AF-A0A8G1RBM9-F1
#
_entry.id   AF-A0A8G1RBM9-F1
#
_cell.length_a   1.000
_cell.length_b   1.000
_cell.length_c   1.000
_cell.angle_alpha   90.00
_cell.angle_beta   90.00
_cell.angle_gamma   90.00
#
_symmetry.space_group_name_H-M   'P 1'
#
loop_
_entity.id
_entity.type
_entity.pdbx_description
1 polymer ?
#
loop_
_entity_poly.entity_id
_entity_poly.type
_entity_poly.pdbx_seq_one_letter_code
_entity_poly.pdbx_strand_id
1 'polypeptide(L)'
;MHLLPLTFFLTAAFGVSVPRSPLIPGAQIIPASNTAHLHAIGAQYPKYPDRETVTIRPSRNELDDVSSDFLWGLKQANHGGRLLLKRGETYVIGKKLDLTFLDNIEVQLEGEIQFTNNITYWQANNFYYDFQKSITFWRWGGQDIKIFGSGVLNGNGQKWYDEFAGKQILDSDNTFYRPILFLTDNATRVSVEGITQLNSPCWTNFFVRTNDVSFDNVYIHAFSTNASSDPANTDGMDSLEVDGVSFTNMRIDVGDDCFSPKPNTTNIFVQNMWCNNTHGVSMGSIGQYAGEMDIIENVYIENVTLLNGQNGARLKAWAGQDVGYGRINNVTYKNIQIQNTDAPIVLDQCYFDINATECAEYPSAVNITNISFENIWGSSSGKDGKIVADLVCSPDAVCTNITLSNVNITSPKGTAEIVCDDIQGGIGVDCGSGKTTLLEHILLSPDHGLRIAVIVNDMSSLNIDATLIKHHHTVSHTKESLIQLQNGCICCTLRGDLLAELARLASQDGVEYVVIESTGISEPMQVAETFTAEFGAAMLEADGDGSGAEQQVLSVEERRVIEDIVKQGGLHTLTSLDTTVTVIDAFNLYSNLDTAEFLSDRYTSGEVIPEDERTISDLMVDQIEFADVIIINKIDLVDKVAKDKIHTLIKLLNPAAKVLEAKYSKIDVREILDTGRFDFVKAASGAGWLRSLHEMSRLSTGNGERVAPRPETLEYGINNFVYTARRPFHPRRLFKLLHDKFIILQNAAGEDGDDDDEEEEEEDDVDDVDDEEMKDDDENNTEDDDEEEEDEDDEDITSIPPETILSNKRSDPILAPILRSKGFFWLATRPYQFGEWSQAGAMLTLGCGGGWFAELPDEAWPEDADVRKSIEDDFKGEWGDRRQEIVFIGEGIDTTAIKKLLDECLLDKKEMKKWEKVMRTKGVKRAEKQEIMAGIWEDGWEDWPDLEDDDIKDEEEVKGEKSGKRKASELLNGHGHGHGHGHSHAHGPGHKSRPVVKK
;
A
#
# COMPACT_ATOMS: atom_id res chain seq x y z
N MET A 1 72.80 10.21 7.57
CA MET A 1 74.07 9.48 7.86
C MET A 1 73.74 8.34 8.82
N HIS A 2 74.29 7.12 8.61
CA HIS A 2 74.27 5.95 9.51
C HIS A 2 72.87 5.52 10.06
N LEU A 3 72.22 4.42 9.66
CA LEU A 3 72.62 3.10 9.11
C LEU A 3 73.29 2.15 10.14
N LEU A 4 72.68 0.95 10.28
CA LEU A 4 73.03 -0.26 11.06
C LEU A 4 72.60 -0.32 12.55
N PRO A 5 72.25 -1.50 13.10
CA PRO A 5 71.86 -2.77 12.44
C PRO A 5 70.54 -3.41 12.96
N LEU A 6 69.85 -4.19 12.11
CA LEU A 6 68.90 -5.20 12.57
C LEU A 6 69.66 -6.41 13.16
N THR A 7 69.18 -6.96 14.28
CA THR A 7 69.64 -8.24 14.82
C THR A 7 68.60 -9.33 14.51
N PHE A 8 68.96 -10.27 13.64
CA PHE A 8 68.17 -11.48 13.43
C PHE A 8 68.23 -12.36 14.69
N PHE A 9 67.10 -12.57 15.36
CA PHE A 9 66.96 -13.65 16.34
C PHE A 9 66.57 -14.94 15.61
N LEU A 10 67.53 -15.87 15.54
CA LEU A 10 67.30 -17.20 14.97
C LEU A 10 66.65 -18.11 16.04
N THR A 11 65.34 -17.99 16.23
CA THR A 11 64.58 -18.92 17.08
C THR A 11 64.46 -20.28 16.39
N ALA A 12 65.43 -21.16 16.64
CA ALA A 12 65.38 -22.54 16.20
C ALA A 12 64.21 -23.26 16.89
N ALA A 13 63.11 -23.44 16.15
CA ALA A 13 61.95 -24.19 16.61
C ALA A 13 62.34 -25.67 16.79
N PHE A 14 62.53 -26.09 18.05
CA PHE A 14 62.60 -27.51 18.39
C PHE A 14 61.22 -28.11 18.18
N GLY A 15 61.00 -28.69 16.99
CA GLY A 15 59.78 -29.42 16.67
C GLY A 15 59.61 -30.61 17.62
N VAL A 16 58.73 -30.43 18.62
CA VAL A 16 58.28 -31.52 19.49
C VAL A 16 57.39 -32.42 18.63
N SER A 17 57.95 -33.52 18.13
CA SER A 17 57.19 -34.51 17.39
C SER A 17 56.20 -35.21 18.34
N VAL A 18 54.94 -34.78 18.28
CA VAL A 18 53.83 -35.51 18.90
C VAL A 18 53.89 -36.95 18.37
N PRO A 19 53.93 -37.98 19.25
CA PRO A 19 54.06 -39.36 18.81
C PRO A 19 52.81 -39.77 18.03
N ARG A 20 52.94 -39.92 16.71
CA ARG A 20 51.85 -40.37 15.83
C ARG A 20 51.30 -41.72 16.29
N SER A 21 49.99 -41.88 16.16
CA SER A 21 49.34 -43.15 16.49
C SER A 21 49.76 -44.23 15.49
N PRO A 22 49.80 -45.51 15.89
CA PRO A 22 50.10 -46.60 14.96
C PRO A 22 49.10 -46.62 13.79
N LEU A 23 49.59 -46.98 12.61
CA LEU A 23 48.79 -47.05 11.38
C LEU A 23 47.72 -48.14 11.49
N ILE A 24 46.45 -47.78 11.24
CA ILE A 24 45.33 -48.72 11.27
C ILE A 24 45.20 -49.51 9.95
N PRO A 25 44.60 -50.71 9.95
CA PRO A 25 44.48 -51.53 8.74
C PRO A 25 43.71 -50.83 7.61
N GLY A 26 44.35 -50.69 6.44
CA GLY A 26 43.76 -50.07 5.27
C GLY A 26 43.96 -48.55 5.16
N ALA A 27 44.46 -47.90 6.21
CA ALA A 27 44.84 -46.48 6.15
C ALA A 27 46.20 -46.27 5.48
N GLN A 28 46.41 -45.06 4.95
CA GLN A 28 47.71 -44.59 4.43
C GLN A 28 47.97 -43.16 4.86
N ILE A 29 49.25 -42.76 4.94
CA ILE A 29 49.69 -41.38 5.13
C ILE A 29 50.69 -41.07 4.01
N ILE A 30 50.43 -40.02 3.24
CA ILE A 30 51.13 -39.70 1.99
C ILE A 30 51.70 -38.27 2.09
N PRO A 31 53.04 -38.10 2.10
CA PRO A 31 53.65 -36.77 2.19
C PRO A 31 53.26 -35.86 1.02
N ALA A 32 53.09 -34.56 1.29
CA ALA A 32 52.82 -33.52 0.29
C ALA A 32 53.81 -33.53 -0.89
N SER A 33 55.06 -33.95 -0.65
CA SER A 33 56.10 -34.06 -1.68
C SER A 33 55.90 -35.22 -2.67
N ASN A 34 54.90 -36.09 -2.48
CA ASN A 34 54.59 -37.23 -3.36
C ASN A 34 53.38 -36.93 -4.25
N THR A 35 53.43 -35.79 -4.94
CA THR A 35 52.34 -35.26 -5.80
C THR A 35 51.83 -36.28 -6.82
N ALA A 36 52.71 -37.11 -7.39
CA ALA A 36 52.33 -38.17 -8.32
C ALA A 36 51.42 -39.23 -7.69
N HIS A 37 51.61 -39.57 -6.40
CA HIS A 37 50.71 -40.48 -5.68
C HIS A 37 49.42 -39.77 -5.25
N LEU A 38 49.51 -38.51 -4.81
CA LEU A 38 48.34 -37.69 -4.45
C LEU A 38 47.37 -37.55 -5.64
N HIS A 39 47.87 -37.17 -6.83
CA HIS A 39 47.10 -37.14 -8.06
C HIS A 39 46.50 -38.53 -8.41
N ALA A 40 47.27 -39.61 -8.27
CA ALA A 40 46.81 -40.96 -8.58
C ALA A 40 45.67 -41.49 -7.68
N ILE A 41 45.42 -40.87 -6.53
CA ILE A 41 44.29 -41.21 -5.62
C ILE A 41 43.19 -40.13 -5.58
N GLY A 42 43.32 -39.05 -6.36
CA GLY A 42 42.38 -37.92 -6.34
C GLY A 42 42.56 -36.93 -5.18
N ALA A 43 43.71 -36.96 -4.48
CA ALA A 43 44.01 -36.05 -3.37
C ALA A 43 44.45 -34.64 -3.80
N GLN A 44 44.66 -34.40 -5.10
CA GLN A 44 44.99 -33.08 -5.65
C GLN A 44 43.69 -32.34 -6.01
N TYR A 45 43.58 -31.06 -5.65
CA TYR A 45 42.38 -30.25 -5.92
C TYR A 45 42.79 -28.88 -6.49
N PRO A 46 42.23 -28.40 -7.63
CA PRO A 46 42.76 -27.21 -8.31
C PRO A 46 42.79 -25.92 -7.49
N LYS A 47 41.84 -25.73 -6.56
CA LYS A 47 41.72 -24.53 -5.70
C LYS A 47 42.71 -24.54 -4.53
N TYR A 48 43.31 -25.68 -4.17
CA TYR A 48 44.02 -25.87 -2.88
C TYR A 48 45.38 -26.59 -3.00
N PRO A 49 46.42 -26.14 -2.27
CA PRO A 49 47.75 -26.74 -2.33
C PRO A 49 47.77 -28.17 -1.78
N ASP A 50 48.73 -28.99 -2.19
CA ASP A 50 48.91 -30.35 -1.64
C ASP A 50 49.37 -30.31 -0.17
N ARG A 51 48.74 -31.13 0.67
CA ARG A 51 49.09 -31.35 2.09
C ARG A 51 49.61 -32.78 2.31
N GLU A 52 50.05 -33.10 3.52
CA GLU A 52 50.19 -34.51 3.90
C GLU A 52 48.79 -35.13 4.01
N THR A 53 48.49 -36.07 3.11
CA THR A 53 47.14 -36.65 2.98
C THR A 53 47.05 -38.00 3.66
N VAL A 54 46.08 -38.11 4.56
CA VAL A 54 45.66 -39.33 5.23
C VAL A 54 44.48 -39.93 4.48
N THR A 55 44.46 -41.25 4.33
CA THR A 55 43.27 -42.00 3.89
C THR A 55 42.93 -43.07 4.91
N ILE A 56 41.66 -43.45 4.97
CA ILE A 56 41.14 -44.51 5.85
C ILE A 56 40.50 -45.62 5.01
N ARG A 57 40.12 -46.74 5.65
CA ARG A 57 39.36 -47.80 4.98
C ARG A 57 37.93 -47.32 4.66
N PRO A 58 37.33 -47.75 3.53
CA PRO A 58 35.89 -47.64 3.33
C PRO A 58 35.12 -48.61 4.23
N SER A 59 33.81 -48.39 4.32
CA SER A 59 32.84 -49.33 4.87
C SER A 59 32.49 -50.40 3.83
N ARG A 60 32.29 -51.64 4.27
CA ARG A 60 31.94 -52.78 3.41
C ARG A 60 30.44 -52.87 3.09
N ASN A 61 29.61 -52.19 3.87
CA ASN A 61 28.15 -52.07 3.77
C ASN A 61 27.66 -51.07 4.85
N GLU A 62 26.37 -50.78 4.85
CA GLU A 62 25.65 -49.90 5.79
C GLU A 62 25.78 -50.24 7.29
N LEU A 63 26.33 -51.42 7.65
CA LEU A 63 26.53 -51.87 9.05
C LEU A 63 28.01 -51.88 9.48
N ASP A 64 28.96 -51.59 8.58
CA ASP A 64 30.40 -51.61 8.86
C ASP A 64 30.91 -50.25 9.33
N ASP A 65 30.56 -49.90 10.56
CA ASP A 65 30.95 -48.65 11.23
C ASP A 65 32.47 -48.35 11.18
N VAL A 66 32.82 -47.17 10.66
CA VAL A 66 34.18 -46.62 10.58
C VAL A 66 34.42 -45.41 11.49
N SER A 67 33.53 -45.12 12.45
CA SER A 67 33.67 -43.94 13.35
C SER A 67 35.03 -43.86 14.05
N SER A 68 35.60 -45.01 14.46
CA SER A 68 36.94 -45.10 15.05
C SER A 68 38.06 -44.73 14.08
N ASP A 69 37.89 -45.13 12.83
CA ASP A 69 38.87 -45.04 11.76
C ASP A 69 38.90 -43.61 11.22
N PHE A 70 37.72 -42.99 11.08
CA PHE A 70 37.54 -41.56 10.77
C PHE A 70 38.12 -40.66 11.86
N LEU A 71 37.83 -40.94 13.15
CA LEU A 71 38.43 -40.20 14.28
C LEU A 71 39.96 -40.34 14.34
N TRP A 72 40.50 -41.52 14.00
CA TRP A 72 41.95 -41.72 13.85
C TRP A 72 42.51 -40.90 12.68
N GLY A 73 41.79 -40.87 11.55
CA GLY A 73 42.14 -40.14 10.33
C GLY A 73 42.26 -38.64 10.58
N LEU A 74 41.23 -38.02 11.17
CA LEU A 74 41.28 -36.61 11.59
C LEU A 74 42.45 -36.34 12.54
N LYS A 75 42.72 -37.24 13.50
CA LYS A 75 43.85 -37.12 14.43
C LYS A 75 45.23 -37.29 13.80
N GLN A 76 45.34 -37.85 12.59
CA GLN A 76 46.61 -37.86 11.83
C GLN A 76 46.71 -36.68 10.84
N ALA A 77 45.58 -36.13 10.40
CA ALA A 77 45.51 -34.98 9.49
C ALA A 77 45.51 -33.61 10.20
N ASN A 78 45.31 -33.56 11.51
CA ASN A 78 45.36 -32.33 12.31
C ASN A 78 46.74 -31.65 12.25
N HIS A 79 46.79 -30.33 12.45
CA HIS A 79 48.00 -29.51 12.42
C HIS A 79 48.70 -29.44 11.04
N GLY A 80 47.92 -29.23 9.97
CA GLY A 80 48.40 -28.92 8.62
C GLY A 80 48.26 -30.04 7.57
N GLY A 81 47.56 -31.14 7.89
CA GLY A 81 47.29 -32.24 6.96
C GLY A 81 45.93 -32.15 6.26
N ARG A 82 45.61 -33.20 5.49
CA ARG A 82 44.33 -33.41 4.79
C ARG A 82 43.82 -34.85 5.05
N LEU A 83 42.55 -35.04 5.38
CA LEU A 83 41.88 -36.34 5.35
C LEU A 83 41.15 -36.48 4.02
N LEU A 84 41.49 -37.47 3.19
CA LEU A 84 40.77 -37.79 1.96
C LEU A 84 39.81 -38.97 2.17
N LEU A 85 38.54 -38.73 1.83
CA LEU A 85 37.49 -39.73 1.66
C LEU A 85 37.20 -39.87 0.16
N LYS A 86 37.53 -41.03 -0.42
CA LYS A 86 37.69 -41.21 -1.88
C LYS A 86 36.36 -41.36 -2.63
N ARG A 87 36.37 -40.94 -3.90
CA ARG A 87 35.22 -41.02 -4.81
C ARG A 87 34.71 -42.46 -4.97
N GLY A 88 33.41 -42.65 -4.80
CA GLY A 88 32.77 -43.97 -4.89
C GLY A 88 33.00 -44.89 -3.68
N GLU A 89 33.53 -44.38 -2.56
CA GLU A 89 33.62 -45.08 -1.28
C GLU A 89 32.65 -44.46 -0.25
N THR A 90 31.91 -45.31 0.47
CA THR A 90 31.03 -44.90 1.58
C THR A 90 31.72 -45.16 2.94
N TYR A 91 31.52 -44.23 3.88
CA TYR A 91 32.11 -44.20 5.21
C TYR A 91 30.99 -44.05 6.26
N VAL A 92 30.57 -45.18 6.83
CA VAL A 92 29.44 -45.29 7.76
C VAL A 92 29.83 -44.83 9.17
N ILE A 93 29.11 -43.85 9.71
CA ILE A 93 29.28 -43.34 11.07
C ILE A 93 28.16 -43.88 11.97
N GLY A 94 28.51 -44.87 12.78
CA GLY A 94 27.64 -45.56 13.74
C GLY A 94 27.81 -45.18 15.21
N LYS A 95 28.67 -44.20 15.53
CA LYS A 95 28.92 -43.73 16.91
C LYS A 95 29.10 -42.22 16.97
N LYS A 96 28.72 -41.59 18.09
CA LYS A 96 28.93 -40.15 18.28
C LYS A 96 30.40 -39.77 18.33
N LEU A 97 30.75 -38.63 17.74
CA LEU A 97 32.13 -38.15 17.61
C LEU A 97 32.34 -36.76 18.21
N ASP A 98 33.31 -36.68 19.12
CA ASP A 98 33.77 -35.42 19.70
C ASP A 98 34.99 -34.91 18.92
N LEU A 99 34.79 -33.85 18.13
CA LEU A 99 35.77 -33.29 17.20
C LEU A 99 36.13 -31.84 17.59
N THR A 100 36.02 -31.48 18.87
CA THR A 100 36.39 -30.15 19.41
C THR A 100 37.90 -29.95 19.64
N PHE A 101 38.75 -30.67 18.90
CA PHE A 101 40.21 -30.66 19.05
C PHE A 101 40.95 -30.20 17.79
N LEU A 102 40.21 -29.71 16.78
CA LEU A 102 40.74 -29.51 15.44
C LEU A 102 41.55 -28.20 15.35
N ASP A 103 42.65 -28.25 14.62
CA ASP A 103 43.58 -27.14 14.46
C ASP A 103 44.25 -27.27 13.09
N ASN A 104 43.86 -26.39 12.15
CA ASN A 104 44.37 -26.35 10.78
C ASN A 104 44.27 -27.70 10.05
N ILE A 105 43.04 -28.09 9.70
CA ILE A 105 42.75 -29.37 9.05
C ILE A 105 41.93 -29.19 7.77
N GLU A 106 42.24 -30.00 6.77
CA GLU A 106 41.38 -30.18 5.60
C GLU A 106 40.73 -31.56 5.57
N VAL A 107 39.47 -31.63 5.14
CA VAL A 107 38.74 -32.86 4.85
C VAL A 107 38.26 -32.79 3.41
N GLN A 108 38.90 -33.56 2.53
CA GLN A 108 38.48 -33.69 1.14
C GLN A 108 37.47 -34.84 1.04
N LEU A 109 36.20 -34.48 0.82
CA LEU A 109 35.06 -35.38 0.70
C LEU A 109 34.71 -35.57 -0.78
N GLU A 110 35.24 -36.64 -1.38
CA GLU A 110 34.91 -37.11 -2.73
C GLU A 110 33.90 -38.27 -2.72
N GLY A 111 33.85 -39.02 -1.62
CA GLY A 111 32.96 -40.16 -1.38
C GLY A 111 31.67 -39.78 -0.64
N GLU A 112 31.13 -40.71 0.14
CA GLU A 112 29.95 -40.50 0.97
C GLU A 112 30.27 -40.74 2.46
N ILE A 113 29.94 -39.80 3.34
CA ILE A 113 29.79 -40.05 4.78
C ILE A 113 28.31 -40.38 5.01
N GLN A 114 28.00 -41.54 5.59
CA GLN A 114 26.60 -41.95 5.84
C GLN A 114 26.38 -42.23 7.32
N PHE A 115 25.42 -41.57 7.96
CA PHE A 115 25.04 -41.90 9.34
C PHE A 115 24.14 -43.13 9.40
N THR A 116 24.26 -43.90 10.49
CA THR A 116 23.32 -45.02 10.74
C THR A 116 21.98 -44.50 11.28
N ASN A 117 20.85 -44.97 10.75
CA ASN A 117 19.50 -44.64 11.24
C ASN A 117 19.09 -45.43 12.51
N ASN A 118 20.06 -45.72 13.38
CA ASN A 118 19.85 -46.45 14.64
C ASN A 118 19.32 -45.51 15.74
N ILE A 119 18.05 -45.13 15.62
CA ILE A 119 17.31 -44.24 16.54
C ILE A 119 17.57 -44.63 18.01
N THR A 120 17.43 -45.90 18.38
CA THR A 120 17.64 -46.38 19.76
C THR A 120 19.06 -46.13 20.28
N TYR A 121 20.08 -46.21 19.42
CA TYR A 121 21.44 -45.84 19.80
C TYR A 121 21.56 -44.33 19.98
N TRP A 122 21.13 -43.54 19.00
CA TRP A 122 21.33 -42.08 18.98
C TRP A 122 20.53 -41.33 20.05
N GLN A 123 19.30 -41.76 20.38
CA GLN A 123 18.55 -41.23 21.53
C GLN A 123 19.33 -41.38 22.86
N ALA A 124 20.10 -42.46 23.00
CA ALA A 124 20.92 -42.73 24.19
C ALA A 124 22.39 -42.25 24.07
N ASN A 125 22.86 -41.86 22.89
CA ASN A 125 24.27 -41.62 22.59
C ASN A 125 24.46 -40.43 21.62
N ASN A 126 23.99 -39.25 22.02
CA ASN A 126 24.16 -37.99 21.28
C ASN A 126 25.00 -36.97 22.08
N PHE A 127 25.22 -35.79 21.51
CA PHE A 127 25.45 -34.57 22.27
C PHE A 127 24.12 -33.79 22.30
N TYR A 128 23.76 -33.23 23.46
CA TYR A 128 22.52 -32.51 23.72
C TYR A 128 22.81 -31.02 23.95
N TYR A 129 21.91 -30.17 23.47
CA TYR A 129 21.93 -28.72 23.68
C TYR A 129 20.55 -28.29 24.21
N ASP A 130 20.53 -27.47 25.26
CA ASP A 130 19.29 -27.05 25.90
C ASP A 130 18.42 -26.17 24.98
N PHE A 131 19.06 -25.35 24.14
CA PHE A 131 18.39 -24.51 23.14
C PHE A 131 17.52 -25.38 22.21
N GLN A 132 16.20 -25.18 22.30
CA GLN A 132 15.17 -25.91 21.54
C GLN A 132 15.28 -27.46 21.63
N LYS A 133 15.87 -27.98 22.73
CA LYS A 133 16.01 -29.42 23.05
C LYS A 133 16.80 -30.25 22.01
N SER A 134 17.67 -29.63 21.23
CA SER A 134 18.33 -30.26 20.09
C SER A 134 19.42 -31.29 20.45
N ILE A 135 19.63 -32.28 19.56
CA ILE A 135 20.73 -33.24 19.65
C ILE A 135 21.55 -33.31 18.36
N THR A 136 22.77 -33.86 18.40
CA THR A 136 23.57 -34.11 17.18
C THR A 136 24.38 -35.42 17.23
N PHE A 137 24.72 -35.92 16.03
CA PHE A 137 25.66 -37.02 15.82
C PHE A 137 27.09 -36.69 16.28
N TRP A 138 27.55 -35.47 16.06
CA TRP A 138 28.95 -35.06 16.24
C TRP A 138 29.07 -33.55 16.49
N ARG A 139 30.21 -33.10 17.03
CA ARG A 139 30.48 -31.66 17.20
C ARG A 139 31.88 -31.30 16.75
N TRP A 140 31.99 -30.32 15.86
CA TRP A 140 33.24 -29.81 15.30
C TRP A 140 33.66 -28.54 16.07
N GLY A 141 34.92 -28.45 16.49
CA GLY A 141 35.39 -27.30 17.27
C GLY A 141 36.91 -27.17 17.29
N GLY A 142 37.40 -25.98 17.66
CA GLY A 142 38.78 -25.57 17.44
C GLY A 142 38.90 -24.57 16.30
N GLN A 143 39.93 -24.64 15.45
CA GLN A 143 40.17 -23.61 14.43
C GLN A 143 40.68 -24.12 13.07
N ASP A 144 40.48 -23.31 12.03
CA ASP A 144 40.97 -23.53 10.67
C ASP A 144 40.50 -24.89 10.11
N ILE A 145 39.17 -25.07 10.09
CA ILE A 145 38.50 -26.32 9.71
C ILE A 145 37.94 -26.16 8.29
N LYS A 146 38.55 -26.83 7.32
CA LYS A 146 38.11 -26.79 5.91
C LYS A 146 37.59 -28.14 5.43
N ILE A 147 36.36 -28.17 4.90
CA ILE A 147 35.74 -29.33 4.25
C ILE A 147 35.48 -28.97 2.79
N PHE A 148 35.88 -29.80 1.83
CA PHE A 148 35.61 -29.52 0.41
C PHE A 148 35.54 -30.79 -0.44
N GLY A 149 34.97 -30.70 -1.64
CA GLY A 149 35.04 -31.77 -2.66
C GLY A 149 33.80 -31.77 -3.55
N SER A 150 33.33 -32.96 -3.93
CA SER A 150 32.01 -33.14 -4.57
C SER A 150 31.26 -34.39 -4.06
N GLY A 151 31.59 -34.80 -2.84
CA GLY A 151 31.00 -35.95 -2.17
C GLY A 151 29.74 -35.60 -1.38
N VAL A 152 29.22 -36.58 -0.65
CA VAL A 152 27.92 -36.50 0.05
C VAL A 152 28.09 -36.66 1.56
N LEU A 153 27.40 -35.83 2.34
CA LEU A 153 27.17 -36.00 3.76
C LEU A 153 25.70 -36.41 3.98
N ASN A 154 25.46 -37.70 4.20
CA ASN A 154 24.13 -38.32 4.22
C ASN A 154 23.67 -38.62 5.65
N GLY A 155 22.63 -37.92 6.10
CA GLY A 155 22.04 -38.05 7.43
C GLY A 155 21.12 -39.26 7.62
N ASN A 156 20.75 -39.96 6.54
CA ASN A 156 19.89 -41.15 6.56
C ASN A 156 18.51 -40.86 7.21
N GLY A 157 17.95 -39.69 6.89
CA GLY A 157 16.81 -39.06 7.55
C GLY A 157 15.47 -39.80 7.51
N GLN A 158 15.16 -40.59 6.46
CA GLN A 158 13.82 -41.16 6.22
C GLN A 158 13.14 -41.71 7.48
N LYS A 159 13.82 -42.62 8.19
CA LYS A 159 13.27 -43.30 9.36
C LYS A 159 13.00 -42.33 10.53
N TRP A 160 13.73 -41.22 10.60
CA TRP A 160 13.49 -40.16 11.57
C TRP A 160 12.25 -39.34 11.22
N TYR A 161 11.96 -39.12 9.94
CA TYR A 161 10.71 -38.51 9.49
C TYR A 161 9.52 -39.42 9.83
N ASP A 162 9.61 -40.71 9.46
CA ASP A 162 8.55 -41.71 9.70
C ASP A 162 8.18 -41.84 11.19
N GLU A 163 9.18 -41.72 12.09
CA GLU A 163 8.98 -41.84 13.55
C GLU A 163 8.68 -40.49 14.23
N PHE A 164 8.75 -39.36 13.50
CA PHE A 164 8.43 -38.01 13.99
C PHE A 164 7.11 -37.46 13.46
N ALA A 165 6.57 -38.01 12.37
CA ALA A 165 5.31 -37.59 11.75
C ALA A 165 4.19 -37.36 12.78
N GLY A 166 3.60 -36.16 12.76
CA GLY A 166 2.54 -35.75 13.68
C GLY A 166 3.01 -35.29 15.08
N LYS A 167 4.25 -34.78 15.20
CA LYS A 167 4.82 -34.20 16.44
C LYS A 167 5.46 -32.84 16.13
N GLN A 168 5.60 -31.98 17.14
CA GLN A 168 6.39 -30.74 17.04
C GLN A 168 7.68 -30.81 17.87
N ILE A 169 8.71 -30.07 17.46
CA ILE A 169 10.00 -30.10 18.15
C ILE A 169 9.93 -29.40 19.52
N LEU A 170 9.18 -28.29 19.59
CA LEU A 170 8.98 -27.47 20.79
C LEU A 170 7.88 -27.99 21.74
N ASP A 171 7.14 -29.05 21.37
CA ASP A 171 6.14 -29.70 22.25
C ASP A 171 6.73 -29.89 23.66
N SER A 172 5.98 -29.46 24.69
CA SER A 172 6.44 -29.49 26.09
C SER A 172 6.85 -30.91 26.51
N ASP A 173 6.00 -31.89 26.20
CA ASP A 173 6.18 -33.32 26.45
C ASP A 173 7.05 -34.06 25.40
N ASN A 174 7.69 -33.36 24.45
CA ASN A 174 8.56 -34.02 23.46
C ASN A 174 9.78 -34.67 24.13
N THR A 175 9.88 -36.00 23.97
CA THR A 175 11.00 -36.85 24.42
C THR A 175 11.74 -37.54 23.27
N PHE A 176 11.49 -37.13 22.02
CA PHE A 176 12.08 -37.69 20.81
C PHE A 176 12.85 -36.62 20.04
N TYR A 177 14.14 -36.51 20.32
CA TYR A 177 15.01 -35.52 19.67
C TYR A 177 15.66 -36.13 18.42
N ARG A 178 15.85 -35.32 17.38
CA ARG A 178 16.39 -35.77 16.07
C ARG A 178 17.79 -35.17 15.87
N PRO A 179 18.78 -35.94 15.39
CA PRO A 179 20.16 -35.48 15.30
C PRO A 179 20.42 -34.52 14.14
N ILE A 180 20.88 -33.32 14.47
CA ILE A 180 21.43 -32.32 13.55
C ILE A 180 22.61 -32.91 12.77
N LEU A 181 22.63 -32.71 11.45
CA LEU A 181 23.57 -33.37 10.54
C LEU A 181 25.01 -32.84 10.64
N PHE A 182 25.18 -31.52 10.67
CA PHE A 182 26.47 -30.86 10.87
C PHE A 182 26.35 -29.81 11.97
N LEU A 183 27.23 -29.86 12.96
CA LEU A 183 27.21 -28.93 14.09
C LEU A 183 28.62 -28.47 14.46
N THR A 184 28.79 -27.16 14.61
CA THR A 184 30.01 -26.56 15.22
C THR A 184 29.72 -26.06 16.63
N ASP A 185 30.68 -26.21 17.54
CA ASP A 185 30.61 -25.73 18.93
C ASP A 185 31.99 -25.20 19.32
N ASN A 186 32.07 -23.91 19.65
CA ASN A 186 33.32 -23.21 19.97
C ASN A 186 34.37 -23.39 18.85
N ALA A 187 34.04 -22.93 17.65
CA ALA A 187 34.87 -23.04 16.45
C ALA A 187 35.27 -21.68 15.86
N THR A 188 36.31 -21.62 15.03
CA THR A 188 36.71 -20.39 14.32
C THR A 188 37.34 -20.68 12.97
N ARG A 189 37.00 -19.91 11.93
CA ARG A 189 37.43 -20.14 10.53
C ARG A 189 37.02 -21.54 10.06
N VAL A 190 35.71 -21.73 9.91
CA VAL A 190 35.10 -22.94 9.37
C VAL A 190 34.66 -22.68 7.94
N SER A 191 35.09 -23.52 6.99
CA SER A 191 34.74 -23.35 5.57
C SER A 191 34.30 -24.67 4.94
N VAL A 192 33.16 -24.68 4.25
CA VAL A 192 32.60 -25.86 3.57
C VAL A 192 32.36 -25.55 2.08
N GLU A 193 32.84 -26.40 1.17
CA GLU A 193 32.77 -26.14 -0.28
C GLU A 193 32.37 -27.35 -1.13
N GLY A 194 31.44 -27.16 -2.07
CA GLY A 194 31.22 -28.09 -3.20
C GLY A 194 30.52 -29.42 -2.88
N ILE A 195 30.29 -29.73 -1.61
CA ILE A 195 29.68 -30.99 -1.16
C ILE A 195 28.14 -30.94 -1.23
N THR A 196 27.52 -32.12 -1.28
CA THR A 196 26.08 -32.27 -1.07
C THR A 196 25.80 -32.71 0.36
N GLN A 197 24.84 -32.07 1.02
CA GLN A 197 24.25 -32.53 2.29
C GLN A 197 22.87 -33.12 2.01
N LEU A 198 22.64 -34.35 2.47
CA LEU A 198 21.52 -35.18 2.03
C LEU A 198 20.75 -35.77 3.21
N ASN A 199 19.42 -35.59 3.22
CA ASN A 199 18.49 -36.22 4.16
C ASN A 199 18.95 -36.12 5.63
N SER A 200 19.14 -34.87 6.08
CA SER A 200 19.35 -34.50 7.48
C SER A 200 18.15 -34.94 8.34
N PRO A 201 18.35 -35.60 9.50
CA PRO A 201 17.24 -36.04 10.36
C PRO A 201 16.47 -34.92 11.05
N CYS A 202 17.10 -33.76 11.19
CA CYS A 202 16.56 -32.50 11.69
C CYS A 202 17.36 -31.38 10.97
N TRP A 203 17.64 -30.25 11.63
CA TRP A 203 18.48 -29.17 11.09
C TRP A 203 19.76 -29.69 10.41
N THR A 204 20.09 -29.11 9.27
CA THR A 204 21.19 -29.56 8.43
C THR A 204 22.52 -29.02 8.95
N ASN A 205 22.59 -27.74 9.26
CA ASN A 205 23.78 -27.07 9.78
C ASN A 205 23.40 -26.20 10.98
N PHE A 206 24.01 -26.44 12.16
CA PHE A 206 23.85 -25.55 13.32
C PHE A 206 25.22 -25.07 13.83
N PHE A 207 25.42 -23.76 13.81
CA PHE A 207 26.66 -23.15 14.27
C PHE A 207 26.47 -22.56 15.67
N VAL A 208 27.16 -23.10 16.67
CA VAL A 208 27.09 -22.65 18.07
C VAL A 208 28.43 -22.02 18.48
N ARG A 209 28.42 -20.82 19.06
CA ARG A 209 29.64 -20.15 19.58
C ARG A 209 30.79 -20.13 18.56
N THR A 210 30.46 -19.84 17.31
CA THR A 210 31.37 -20.04 16.17
C THR A 210 31.58 -18.72 15.43
N ASN A 211 32.83 -18.45 15.03
CA ASN A 211 33.19 -17.19 14.36
C ASN A 211 33.83 -17.47 12.99
N ASP A 212 33.54 -16.65 11.99
CA ASP A 212 34.05 -16.81 10.61
C ASP A 212 33.66 -18.17 10.00
N VAL A 213 32.39 -18.27 9.58
CA VAL A 213 31.81 -19.44 8.89
C VAL A 213 31.56 -19.13 7.41
N SER A 214 32.06 -19.96 6.51
CA SER A 214 31.85 -19.83 5.06
C SER A 214 31.31 -21.11 4.43
N PHE A 215 30.26 -20.99 3.61
CA PHE A 215 29.74 -22.09 2.78
C PHE A 215 29.69 -21.62 1.32
N ASP A 216 30.32 -22.36 0.41
CA ASP A 216 30.45 -21.99 -1.02
C ASP A 216 30.05 -23.17 -1.92
N ASN A 217 29.09 -22.98 -2.82
CA ASN A 217 28.67 -23.99 -3.80
C ASN A 217 28.22 -25.32 -3.14
N VAL A 218 27.46 -25.25 -2.04
CA VAL A 218 26.93 -26.42 -1.31
C VAL A 218 25.46 -26.66 -1.70
N TYR A 219 25.10 -27.93 -1.92
CA TYR A 219 23.71 -28.34 -2.17
C TYR A 219 23.15 -29.08 -0.97
N ILE A 220 22.09 -28.56 -0.37
CA ILE A 220 21.32 -29.18 0.72
C ILE A 220 20.01 -29.72 0.13
N HIS A 221 19.71 -31.00 0.39
CA HIS A 221 18.47 -31.63 -0.07
C HIS A 221 17.94 -32.63 0.95
N ALA A 222 16.71 -32.44 1.41
CA ALA A 222 15.99 -33.38 2.27
C ALA A 222 14.64 -33.73 1.63
N PHE A 223 14.45 -35.02 1.28
CA PHE A 223 13.21 -35.52 0.70
C PHE A 223 12.71 -36.77 1.42
N SER A 224 11.39 -36.96 1.45
CA SER A 224 10.78 -38.19 1.94
C SER A 224 10.34 -39.10 0.79
N THR A 225 10.49 -40.40 1.00
CA THR A 225 9.93 -41.47 0.18
C THR A 225 8.54 -41.92 0.68
N ASN A 226 8.04 -41.27 1.74
CA ASN A 226 6.75 -41.54 2.39
C ASN A 226 5.93 -40.24 2.44
N ALA A 227 4.91 -40.13 1.59
CA ALA A 227 4.03 -38.96 1.46
C ALA A 227 3.03 -38.75 2.64
N SER A 228 3.36 -39.27 3.82
CA SER A 228 2.66 -39.01 5.09
C SER A 228 3.67 -38.75 6.22
N SER A 229 4.91 -38.42 5.87
CA SER A 229 6.02 -38.21 6.81
C SER A 229 7.07 -37.31 6.15
N ASP A 230 6.74 -36.02 6.10
CA ASP A 230 7.56 -34.98 5.46
C ASP A 230 8.85 -34.69 6.25
N PRO A 231 9.89 -34.13 5.60
CA PRO A 231 11.16 -33.76 6.25
C PRO A 231 11.01 -32.47 7.07
N ALA A 232 10.09 -32.43 8.03
CA ALA A 232 9.85 -31.28 8.91
C ALA A 232 11.08 -30.92 9.75
N ASN A 233 11.32 -29.64 10.03
CA ASN A 233 12.49 -29.13 10.76
C ASN A 233 13.83 -29.66 10.20
N THR A 234 13.98 -29.67 8.87
CA THR A 234 15.24 -29.96 8.15
C THR A 234 15.94 -28.69 7.68
N ASP A 235 15.82 -27.63 8.49
CA ASP A 235 16.36 -26.28 8.33
C ASP A 235 17.75 -26.30 7.66
N GLY A 236 17.96 -25.43 6.68
CA GLY A 236 19.19 -25.43 5.87
C GLY A 236 20.41 -24.96 6.67
N MET A 237 20.31 -23.79 7.30
CA MET A 237 21.41 -23.09 7.95
C MET A 237 20.93 -22.36 9.22
N ASP A 238 21.43 -22.77 10.39
CA ASP A 238 21.07 -22.23 11.70
C ASP A 238 22.30 -21.72 12.47
N SER A 239 22.14 -20.69 13.29
CA SER A 239 23.23 -20.09 14.08
C SER A 239 22.77 -19.59 15.45
N LEU A 240 23.65 -19.69 16.45
CA LEU A 240 23.44 -19.25 17.84
C LEU A 240 24.78 -18.81 18.45
N GLU A 241 24.88 -17.58 18.95
CA GLU A 241 26.14 -16.97 19.42
C GLU A 241 27.24 -16.98 18.32
N VAL A 242 27.00 -16.35 17.17
CA VAL A 242 27.85 -16.47 15.97
C VAL A 242 28.21 -15.11 15.36
N ASP A 243 29.50 -14.87 15.08
CA ASP A 243 29.95 -13.63 14.42
C ASP A 243 30.68 -13.93 13.09
N GLY A 244 30.19 -13.33 12.01
CA GLY A 244 30.73 -13.49 10.66
C GLY A 244 30.27 -14.79 10.00
N VAL A 245 29.23 -14.71 9.18
CA VAL A 245 28.83 -15.82 8.27
C VAL A 245 28.78 -15.35 6.82
N SER A 246 29.19 -16.23 5.89
CA SER A 246 29.23 -15.96 4.45
C SER A 246 28.72 -17.18 3.68
N PHE A 247 27.51 -17.12 3.13
CA PHE A 247 26.89 -18.22 2.40
C PHE A 247 26.70 -17.85 0.92
N THR A 248 27.46 -18.49 0.03
CA THR A 248 27.53 -18.14 -1.40
C THR A 248 27.24 -19.32 -2.31
N ASN A 249 26.55 -19.07 -3.42
CA ASN A 249 26.27 -20.08 -4.46
C ASN A 249 25.50 -21.30 -3.90
N MET A 250 24.60 -21.07 -2.95
CA MET A 250 23.92 -22.11 -2.18
C MET A 250 22.68 -22.62 -2.90
N ARG A 251 22.42 -23.92 -2.82
CA ARG A 251 21.12 -24.50 -3.22
C ARG A 251 20.54 -25.31 -2.06
N ILE A 252 19.29 -25.06 -1.70
CA ILE A 252 18.63 -25.63 -0.52
C ILE A 252 17.21 -26.06 -0.91
N ASP A 253 16.88 -27.33 -0.65
CA ASP A 253 15.61 -27.98 -1.03
C ASP A 253 15.17 -28.86 0.17
N VAL A 254 14.39 -28.28 1.09
CA VAL A 254 14.13 -28.84 2.45
C VAL A 254 12.70 -28.58 2.92
N GLY A 255 12.32 -29.14 4.08
CA GLY A 255 10.99 -29.00 4.68
C GLY A 255 10.89 -28.03 5.87
N ASP A 256 11.76 -27.02 5.95
CA ASP A 256 11.70 -25.94 6.95
C ASP A 256 12.47 -24.68 6.46
N ASP A 257 12.91 -23.77 7.35
CA ASP A 257 13.67 -22.55 7.01
C ASP A 257 14.88 -22.83 6.08
N CYS A 258 15.10 -21.96 5.09
CA CYS A 258 16.27 -22.03 4.20
C CYS A 258 17.54 -21.54 4.91
N PHE A 259 17.41 -20.40 5.60
CA PHE A 259 18.42 -19.84 6.51
C PHE A 259 17.68 -19.15 7.66
N SER A 260 18.09 -19.44 8.89
CA SER A 260 17.48 -18.90 10.11
C SER A 260 18.55 -18.60 11.17
N PRO A 261 19.06 -17.37 11.25
CA PRO A 261 19.89 -16.95 12.37
C PRO A 261 19.02 -16.87 13.62
N LYS A 262 19.37 -17.65 14.64
CA LYS A 262 18.77 -17.59 15.98
C LYS A 262 19.60 -16.58 16.84
N PRO A 263 19.34 -16.42 18.15
CA PRO A 263 19.93 -15.35 18.96
C PRO A 263 21.44 -15.12 18.87
N ASN A 264 21.80 -13.85 18.98
CA ASN A 264 23.18 -13.35 19.08
C ASN A 264 24.04 -13.76 17.87
N THR A 265 23.47 -13.57 16.68
CA THR A 265 24.15 -13.77 15.40
C THR A 265 24.39 -12.43 14.70
N THR A 266 25.64 -12.13 14.33
CA THR A 266 26.03 -10.84 13.73
C THR A 266 26.91 -10.99 12.48
N ASN A 267 26.90 -9.94 11.64
CA ASN A 267 27.72 -9.83 10.44
C ASN A 267 27.46 -10.99 9.44
N ILE A 268 26.24 -11.02 8.93
CA ILE A 268 25.70 -12.04 8.04
C ILE A 268 25.76 -11.56 6.58
N PHE A 269 26.40 -12.34 5.70
CA PHE A 269 26.39 -12.14 4.25
C PHE A 269 25.85 -13.38 3.53
N VAL A 270 24.85 -13.19 2.67
CA VAL A 270 24.26 -14.24 1.83
C VAL A 270 24.18 -13.75 0.39
N GLN A 271 24.70 -14.51 -0.57
CA GLN A 271 24.64 -14.13 -1.98
C GLN A 271 24.46 -15.32 -2.93
N ASN A 272 23.60 -15.19 -3.95
CA ASN A 272 23.33 -16.25 -4.93
C ASN A 272 22.85 -17.55 -4.24
N MET A 273 21.68 -17.48 -3.60
CA MET A 273 21.06 -18.59 -2.87
C MET A 273 19.72 -18.97 -3.52
N TRP A 274 19.50 -20.27 -3.72
CA TRP A 274 18.25 -20.82 -4.22
C TRP A 274 17.61 -21.70 -3.15
N CYS A 275 16.37 -21.36 -2.77
CA CYS A 275 15.57 -22.06 -1.78
C CYS A 275 14.30 -22.61 -2.43
N ASN A 276 13.96 -23.88 -2.18
CA ASN A 276 12.72 -24.50 -2.65
C ASN A 276 12.01 -25.25 -1.52
N ASN A 277 10.68 -25.15 -1.48
CA ASN A 277 9.81 -25.82 -0.50
C ASN A 277 10.05 -25.39 0.98
N THR A 278 10.79 -24.30 1.19
CA THR A 278 11.27 -23.87 2.51
C THR A 278 10.30 -22.96 3.26
N HIS A 279 10.51 -22.76 4.56
CA HIS A 279 9.84 -21.71 5.33
C HIS A 279 10.48 -20.32 5.17
N GLY A 280 11.43 -20.14 4.25
CA GLY A 280 11.95 -18.83 3.84
C GLY A 280 13.34 -18.49 4.38
N VAL A 281 13.70 -17.21 4.28
CA VAL A 281 14.92 -16.65 4.87
C VAL A 281 14.51 -15.81 6.08
N SER A 282 14.56 -16.46 7.24
CA SER A 282 13.79 -16.10 8.43
C SER A 282 14.68 -15.62 9.57
N MET A 283 14.78 -14.31 9.80
CA MET A 283 15.51 -13.75 10.94
C MET A 283 14.80 -14.13 12.24
N GLY A 284 15.50 -14.87 13.12
CA GLY A 284 14.94 -15.41 14.36
C GLY A 284 14.36 -16.83 14.20
N SER A 285 13.58 -17.34 15.16
CA SER A 285 12.93 -16.55 16.21
C SER A 285 13.85 -16.13 17.35
N ILE A 286 13.68 -14.89 17.81
CA ILE A 286 14.41 -14.31 18.95
C ILE A 286 13.44 -13.78 20.01
N GLY A 287 13.96 -13.56 21.23
CA GLY A 287 13.17 -13.25 22.42
C GLY A 287 12.60 -14.49 23.11
N GLN A 288 13.14 -15.70 22.87
CA GLN A 288 12.45 -16.94 23.30
C GLN A 288 12.47 -17.17 24.83
N TYR A 289 13.45 -16.63 25.57
CA TYR A 289 13.70 -17.02 26.96
C TYR A 289 13.67 -15.83 27.94
N ALA A 290 12.85 -15.93 28.98
CA ALA A 290 12.66 -14.93 30.03
C ALA A 290 13.96 -14.25 30.51
N GLY A 291 14.08 -12.95 30.24
CA GLY A 291 15.17 -12.10 30.75
C GLY A 291 16.49 -12.17 29.98
N GLU A 292 16.61 -12.99 28.93
CA GLU A 292 17.74 -12.95 28.01
C GLU A 292 17.58 -11.80 27.00
N MET A 293 18.72 -11.23 26.56
CA MET A 293 18.78 -10.29 25.44
C MET A 293 19.26 -11.00 24.18
N ASP A 294 18.41 -11.03 23.16
CA ASP A 294 18.73 -11.64 21.87
C ASP A 294 18.93 -10.55 20.78
N ILE A 295 19.99 -10.66 19.98
CA ILE A 295 20.23 -9.75 18.84
C ILE A 295 20.46 -10.48 17.51
N ILE A 296 20.03 -9.85 16.42
CA ILE A 296 20.46 -10.15 15.05
C ILE A 296 20.86 -8.82 14.39
N GLU A 297 22.13 -8.65 14.01
CA GLU A 297 22.62 -7.37 13.46
C GLU A 297 23.57 -7.51 12.27
N ASN A 298 23.51 -6.52 11.37
CA ASN A 298 24.34 -6.40 10.16
C ASN A 298 24.15 -7.58 9.19
N VAL A 299 23.00 -7.60 8.52
CA VAL A 299 22.59 -8.66 7.59
C VAL A 299 22.50 -8.10 6.18
N TYR A 300 23.20 -8.71 5.23
CA TYR A 300 23.10 -8.38 3.80
C TYR A 300 22.82 -9.64 3.00
N ILE A 301 21.63 -9.71 2.40
CA ILE A 301 21.11 -10.85 1.62
C ILE A 301 20.85 -10.37 0.20
N GLU A 302 21.53 -10.93 -0.80
CA GLU A 302 21.48 -10.44 -2.17
C GLU A 302 21.34 -11.55 -3.23
N ASN A 303 20.54 -11.31 -4.27
CA ASN A 303 20.35 -12.26 -5.39
C ASN A 303 19.88 -13.63 -4.89
N VAL A 304 18.68 -13.69 -4.30
CA VAL A 304 18.11 -14.90 -3.71
C VAL A 304 16.81 -15.28 -4.41
N THR A 305 16.63 -16.56 -4.72
CA THR A 305 15.41 -17.10 -5.32
C THR A 305 14.70 -18.02 -4.32
N LEU A 306 13.45 -17.68 -3.99
CA LEU A 306 12.60 -18.41 -3.05
C LEU A 306 11.38 -18.98 -3.82
N LEU A 307 11.28 -20.31 -3.87
CA LEU A 307 10.26 -21.01 -4.65
C LEU A 307 9.39 -21.94 -3.77
N ASN A 308 8.08 -21.94 -4.01
CA ASN A 308 7.15 -22.91 -3.43
C ASN A 308 7.17 -22.95 -1.88
N GLY A 309 7.50 -21.84 -1.23
CA GLY A 309 7.73 -21.78 0.22
C GLY A 309 6.49 -21.42 1.03
N GLN A 310 6.57 -21.58 2.35
CA GLN A 310 5.55 -21.02 3.26
C GLN A 310 5.78 -19.54 3.55
N ASN A 311 7.04 -19.09 3.61
CA ASN A 311 7.36 -17.67 3.73
C ASN A 311 8.53 -17.33 2.80
N GLY A 312 8.62 -16.06 2.41
CA GLY A 312 9.75 -15.54 1.64
C GLY A 312 10.81 -14.90 2.55
N ALA A 313 10.81 -13.57 2.61
CA ALA A 313 11.64 -12.80 3.54
C ALA A 313 10.87 -12.62 4.87
N ARG A 314 11.32 -13.27 5.96
CA ARG A 314 10.60 -13.26 7.26
C ARG A 314 11.46 -12.72 8.39
N LEU A 315 10.84 -11.93 9.26
CA LEU A 315 11.34 -11.54 10.58
C LEU A 315 10.39 -12.16 11.61
N LYS A 316 10.92 -12.84 12.64
CA LYS A 316 10.08 -13.52 13.66
C LYS A 316 10.58 -13.30 15.09
N ALA A 317 9.69 -12.88 15.98
CA ALA A 317 9.96 -12.59 17.39
C ALA A 317 8.88 -13.15 18.32
N TRP A 318 9.27 -13.62 19.50
CA TRP A 318 8.34 -14.19 20.49
C TRP A 318 7.60 -13.12 21.28
N ALA A 319 6.34 -13.42 21.63
CA ALA A 319 5.49 -12.71 22.59
C ALA A 319 5.06 -13.69 23.71
N GLY A 320 4.44 -13.20 24.79
CA GLY A 320 3.98 -14.03 25.92
C GLY A 320 4.59 -13.66 27.27
N GLN A 321 4.10 -14.29 28.36
CA GLN A 321 4.39 -13.85 29.73
C GLN A 321 5.84 -14.11 30.22
N ASP A 322 6.51 -15.14 29.69
CA ASP A 322 7.87 -15.58 30.11
C ASP A 322 8.91 -15.44 28.96
N VAL A 323 8.83 -14.37 28.17
CA VAL A 323 9.72 -14.11 27.02
C VAL A 323 10.91 -13.20 27.31
N GLY A 324 11.91 -13.25 26.42
CA GLY A 324 13.05 -12.36 26.39
C GLY A 324 12.76 -11.04 25.68
N TYR A 325 13.82 -10.26 25.45
CA TYR A 325 13.76 -8.97 24.77
C TYR A 325 14.96 -8.83 23.82
N GLY A 326 14.95 -7.88 22.90
CA GLY A 326 16.00 -7.91 21.87
C GLY A 326 15.93 -6.86 20.77
N ARG A 327 16.68 -7.11 19.69
CA ARG A 327 16.49 -6.39 18.42
C ARG A 327 16.92 -7.19 17.19
N ILE A 328 16.20 -6.99 16.09
CA ILE A 328 16.66 -7.24 14.73
C ILE A 328 17.02 -5.87 14.13
N ASN A 329 18.26 -5.69 13.67
CA ASN A 329 18.73 -4.36 13.26
C ASN A 329 19.70 -4.39 12.07
N ASN A 330 19.57 -3.43 11.16
CA ASN A 330 20.43 -3.27 9.98
C ASN A 330 20.41 -4.53 9.09
N VAL A 331 19.26 -4.75 8.44
CA VAL A 331 18.97 -5.92 7.58
C VAL A 331 18.59 -5.46 6.18
N THR A 332 19.34 -5.90 5.17
CA THR A 332 19.03 -5.66 3.75
C THR A 332 18.68 -6.97 3.06
N TYR A 333 17.48 -7.03 2.49
CA TYR A 333 17.05 -8.01 1.49
C TYR A 333 17.06 -7.33 0.12
N LYS A 334 17.95 -7.75 -0.79
CA LYS A 334 18.16 -7.10 -2.09
C LYS A 334 18.08 -8.09 -3.25
N ASN A 335 17.43 -7.72 -4.35
CA ASN A 335 17.30 -8.54 -5.56
C ASN A 335 16.72 -9.93 -5.24
N ILE A 336 15.51 -9.98 -4.66
CA ILE A 336 14.90 -11.23 -4.19
C ILE A 336 13.76 -11.64 -5.14
N GLN A 337 13.90 -12.79 -5.79
CA GLN A 337 12.80 -13.40 -6.54
C GLN A 337 12.00 -14.31 -5.61
N ILE A 338 10.69 -14.10 -5.50
CA ILE A 338 9.78 -14.91 -4.69
C ILE A 338 8.64 -15.44 -5.57
N GLN A 339 8.47 -16.75 -5.67
CA GLN A 339 7.47 -17.37 -6.56
C GLN A 339 6.67 -18.44 -5.83
N ASN A 340 5.34 -18.43 -6.04
CA ASN A 340 4.41 -19.44 -5.50
C ASN A 340 4.61 -19.68 -3.98
N THR A 341 4.85 -18.61 -3.23
CA THR A 341 5.15 -18.66 -1.79
C THR A 341 3.96 -18.13 -1.00
N ASP A 342 3.57 -18.79 0.09
CA ASP A 342 2.33 -18.46 0.81
C ASP A 342 2.32 -17.01 1.33
N ALA A 343 3.29 -16.66 2.20
CA ALA A 343 3.47 -15.31 2.73
C ALA A 343 4.83 -14.70 2.27
N PRO A 344 4.88 -13.91 1.17
CA PRO A 344 6.14 -13.50 0.55
C PRO A 344 7.05 -12.60 1.41
N ILE A 345 6.50 -11.62 2.11
CA ILE A 345 7.23 -10.79 3.08
C ILE A 345 6.46 -10.80 4.41
N VAL A 346 7.15 -11.05 5.53
CA VAL A 346 6.52 -11.19 6.85
C VAL A 346 7.36 -10.52 7.94
N LEU A 347 6.74 -9.69 8.78
CA LEU A 347 7.25 -9.28 10.08
C LEU A 347 6.23 -9.73 11.13
N ASP A 348 6.62 -10.74 11.91
CA ASP A 348 5.76 -11.44 12.86
C ASP A 348 6.35 -11.31 14.27
N GLN A 349 5.68 -10.53 15.12
CA GLN A 349 6.03 -10.36 16.53
C GLN A 349 5.07 -11.10 17.47
N CYS A 350 4.34 -12.09 16.95
CA CYS A 350 3.34 -12.88 17.66
C CYS A 350 3.63 -14.39 17.51
N TYR A 351 4.92 -14.73 17.37
CA TYR A 351 5.37 -15.99 16.81
C TYR A 351 4.95 -17.23 17.63
N PHE A 352 4.67 -18.32 16.90
CA PHE A 352 4.40 -19.69 17.40
C PHE A 352 2.97 -19.92 17.94
N ASP A 353 1.97 -19.66 17.08
CA ASP A 353 0.54 -19.98 17.30
C ASP A 353 -0.07 -19.43 18.61
N ILE A 354 0.49 -18.32 19.10
CA ILE A 354 0.00 -17.61 20.29
C ILE A 354 -1.36 -16.99 19.97
N ASN A 355 -2.32 -17.12 20.88
CA ASN A 355 -3.62 -16.49 20.72
C ASN A 355 -3.46 -14.96 20.76
N ALA A 356 -4.03 -14.24 19.77
CA ALA A 356 -4.02 -12.78 19.71
C ALA A 356 -4.43 -12.09 21.03
N THR A 357 -5.28 -12.73 21.85
CA THR A 357 -5.64 -12.25 23.20
C THR A 357 -4.45 -12.24 24.17
N GLU A 358 -3.66 -13.31 24.18
CA GLU A 358 -2.46 -13.45 25.02
C GLU A 358 -1.32 -12.57 24.48
N CYS A 359 -1.19 -12.50 23.16
CA CYS A 359 -0.25 -11.63 22.46
C CYS A 359 -0.51 -10.13 22.71
N ALA A 360 -1.78 -9.73 22.84
CA ALA A 360 -2.18 -8.37 23.21
C ALA A 360 -2.10 -8.07 24.73
N GLU A 361 -2.05 -9.11 25.59
CA GLU A 361 -1.80 -8.96 27.03
C GLU A 361 -0.29 -8.94 27.34
N TYR A 362 0.52 -9.66 26.55
CA TYR A 362 1.97 -9.80 26.70
C TYR A 362 2.70 -9.63 25.34
N PRO A 363 2.74 -8.41 24.77
CA PRO A 363 3.40 -8.13 23.50
C PRO A 363 4.92 -8.38 23.52
N SER A 364 5.52 -8.46 22.33
CA SER A 364 6.96 -8.70 22.15
C SER A 364 7.79 -7.46 22.48
N ALA A 365 8.88 -7.66 23.23
CA ALA A 365 9.86 -6.62 23.57
C ALA A 365 11.10 -6.66 22.66
N VAL A 366 10.93 -7.03 21.38
CA VAL A 366 12.01 -7.11 20.38
C VAL A 366 11.85 -5.97 19.37
N ASN A 367 12.81 -5.04 19.33
CA ASN A 367 12.78 -3.93 18.37
C ASN A 367 13.18 -4.40 16.96
N ILE A 368 12.60 -3.83 15.90
CA ILE A 368 12.91 -4.19 14.51
C ILE A 368 13.21 -2.92 13.71
N THR A 369 14.50 -2.63 13.47
CA THR A 369 14.92 -1.29 13.02
C THR A 369 15.91 -1.33 11.86
N ASN A 370 15.82 -0.37 10.93
CA ASN A 370 16.73 -0.28 9.77
C ASN A 370 16.65 -1.56 8.92
N ILE A 371 15.46 -1.84 8.38
CA ILE A 371 15.19 -2.98 7.50
C ILE A 371 14.92 -2.46 6.09
N SER A 372 15.63 -2.97 5.09
CA SER A 372 15.50 -2.56 3.70
C SER A 372 15.09 -3.76 2.82
N PHE A 373 13.99 -3.62 2.10
CA PHE A 373 13.48 -4.58 1.12
C PHE A 373 13.58 -3.95 -0.27
N GLU A 374 14.67 -4.26 -0.98
CA GLU A 374 15.06 -3.62 -2.24
C GLU A 374 14.92 -4.59 -3.42
N ASN A 375 14.16 -4.20 -4.45
CA ASN A 375 14.03 -4.95 -5.70
C ASN A 375 13.59 -6.40 -5.45
N ILE A 376 12.33 -6.58 -5.04
CA ILE A 376 11.74 -7.89 -4.74
C ILE A 376 10.60 -8.16 -5.71
N TRP A 377 10.57 -9.31 -6.39
CA TRP A 377 9.58 -9.56 -7.44
C TRP A 377 9.06 -11.01 -7.50
N GLY A 378 7.85 -11.17 -8.06
CA GLY A 378 7.31 -12.46 -8.48
C GLY A 378 5.85 -12.68 -8.10
N SER A 379 5.53 -13.75 -7.36
CA SER A 379 4.16 -14.07 -6.95
C SER A 379 4.05 -14.78 -5.59
N SER A 380 2.94 -14.53 -4.88
CA SER A 380 2.49 -15.41 -3.81
C SER A 380 1.88 -16.71 -4.38
N SER A 381 1.49 -17.65 -3.51
CA SER A 381 0.64 -18.80 -3.85
C SER A 381 -0.85 -18.44 -3.87
N GLY A 382 -1.23 -17.30 -3.29
CA GLY A 382 -2.60 -16.88 -3.06
C GLY A 382 -3.36 -17.71 -2.01
N LYS A 383 -2.67 -18.51 -1.19
CA LYS A 383 -3.26 -19.18 -0.03
C LYS A 383 -3.78 -18.16 0.99
N ASP A 384 -2.97 -17.16 1.30
CA ASP A 384 -3.24 -16.12 2.30
C ASP A 384 -3.90 -14.89 1.65
N GLY A 385 -4.71 -15.11 0.61
CA GLY A 385 -5.50 -14.08 -0.07
C GLY A 385 -4.68 -13.19 -1.03
N LYS A 386 -4.94 -11.89 -0.98
CA LYS A 386 -4.24 -10.86 -1.78
C LYS A 386 -2.95 -10.35 -1.10
N ILE A 387 -2.78 -10.60 0.19
CA ILE A 387 -1.63 -10.16 0.98
C ILE A 387 -0.34 -10.73 0.37
N VAL A 388 0.62 -9.84 0.07
CA VAL A 388 1.98 -10.21 -0.36
C VAL A 388 3.04 -9.74 0.63
N ALA A 389 2.72 -8.77 1.49
CA ALA A 389 3.55 -8.38 2.61
C ALA A 389 2.67 -8.15 3.85
N ASP A 390 3.05 -8.76 4.97
CA ASP A 390 2.37 -8.64 6.27
C ASP A 390 3.37 -8.12 7.31
N LEU A 391 3.21 -6.87 7.74
CA LEU A 391 4.22 -6.11 8.49
C LEU A 391 3.66 -5.56 9.81
N VAL A 392 3.28 -6.45 10.72
CA VAL A 392 2.65 -6.10 12.01
C VAL A 392 3.69 -6.04 13.14
N CYS A 393 4.04 -4.82 13.55
CA CYS A 393 4.92 -4.60 14.71
C CYS A 393 4.18 -4.88 16.04
N SER A 394 4.93 -5.08 17.13
CA SER A 394 4.37 -5.23 18.48
C SER A 394 4.24 -3.87 19.20
N PRO A 395 3.17 -3.61 19.97
CA PRO A 395 2.95 -2.31 20.62
C PRO A 395 3.98 -1.92 21.70
N ASP A 396 4.68 -2.89 22.29
CA ASP A 396 5.79 -2.65 23.24
C ASP A 396 7.18 -2.70 22.56
N ALA A 397 7.22 -2.91 21.24
CA ALA A 397 8.43 -2.87 20.42
C ALA A 397 8.61 -1.51 19.73
N VAL A 398 9.83 -1.22 19.31
CA VAL A 398 10.13 -0.11 18.39
C VAL A 398 10.41 -0.68 17.01
N CYS A 399 9.50 -0.47 16.07
CA CYS A 399 9.75 -0.66 14.65
C CYS A 399 9.94 0.69 13.96
N THR A 400 11.12 0.95 13.40
CA THR A 400 11.48 2.24 12.78
C THR A 400 12.38 2.04 11.57
N ASN A 401 12.21 2.87 10.53
CA ASN A 401 13.04 2.82 9.33
C ASN A 401 13.01 1.41 8.69
N ILE A 402 11.79 0.97 8.36
CA ILE A 402 11.50 -0.25 7.60
C ILE A 402 11.02 0.24 6.23
N THR A 403 11.74 -0.06 5.16
CA THR A 403 11.49 0.49 3.82
C THR A 403 11.33 -0.59 2.77
N LEU A 404 10.24 -0.52 2.00
CA LEU A 404 10.01 -1.29 0.79
C LEU A 404 10.34 -0.40 -0.42
N SER A 405 11.07 -0.92 -1.40
CA SER A 405 11.52 -0.16 -2.56
C SER A 405 11.64 -1.06 -3.78
N ASN A 406 10.85 -0.78 -4.83
CA ASN A 406 10.64 -1.67 -5.98
C ASN A 406 10.22 -3.09 -5.56
N VAL A 407 9.08 -3.21 -4.88
CA VAL A 407 8.48 -4.50 -4.50
C VAL A 407 7.29 -4.78 -5.42
N ASN A 408 7.45 -5.73 -6.34
CA ASN A 408 6.46 -6.09 -7.36
C ASN A 408 6.12 -7.59 -7.26
N ILE A 409 5.29 -7.93 -6.28
CA ILE A 409 4.83 -9.29 -6.02
C ILE A 409 3.34 -9.36 -6.35
N THR A 410 2.96 -10.28 -7.21
CA THR A 410 1.56 -10.51 -7.63
C THR A 410 0.86 -11.54 -6.75
N SER A 411 -0.46 -11.44 -6.58
CA SER A 411 -1.27 -12.54 -6.03
C SER A 411 -2.17 -13.16 -7.12
N PRO A 412 -2.30 -14.49 -7.21
CA PRO A 412 -3.32 -15.14 -8.03
C PRO A 412 -4.75 -14.97 -7.47
N LYS A 413 -4.96 -14.09 -6.48
CA LYS A 413 -6.26 -13.64 -5.94
C LYS A 413 -6.62 -12.19 -6.30
N GLY A 414 -5.83 -11.53 -7.15
CA GLY A 414 -6.08 -10.16 -7.61
C GLY A 414 -4.95 -9.20 -7.24
N THR A 415 -5.25 -7.90 -7.26
CA THR A 415 -4.34 -6.82 -6.87
C THR A 415 -3.68 -7.11 -5.52
N ALA A 416 -2.36 -6.98 -5.46
CA ALA A 416 -1.57 -7.39 -4.31
C ALA A 416 -1.63 -6.36 -3.17
N GLU A 417 -1.69 -6.83 -1.93
CA GLU A 417 -1.85 -6.00 -0.74
C GLU A 417 -0.64 -6.05 0.20
N ILE A 418 -0.41 -4.92 0.86
CA ILE A 418 0.62 -4.74 1.88
C ILE A 418 -0.08 -4.30 3.17
N VAL A 419 -0.01 -5.14 4.20
CA VAL A 419 -0.49 -4.84 5.55
C VAL A 419 0.68 -4.30 6.36
N CYS A 420 0.49 -3.19 7.08
CA CYS A 420 1.53 -2.57 7.89
C CYS A 420 0.92 -1.85 9.10
N ASP A 421 1.25 -2.34 10.30
CA ASP A 421 0.76 -1.82 11.58
C ASP A 421 1.92 -1.55 12.55
N ASP A 422 1.78 -0.50 13.38
CA ASP A 422 2.70 -0.09 14.46
C ASP A 422 4.16 0.22 14.04
N ILE A 423 4.42 0.35 12.74
CA ILE A 423 5.72 0.79 12.19
C ILE A 423 5.79 2.33 12.16
N GLN A 424 6.91 2.87 12.63
CA GLN A 424 7.17 4.31 12.76
C GLN A 424 8.03 4.84 11.60
N GLY A 425 7.50 5.83 10.88
CA GLY A 425 8.11 6.37 9.66
C GLY A 425 7.45 5.80 8.40
N GLY A 426 7.52 6.55 7.29
CA GLY A 426 6.95 6.11 6.01
C GLY A 426 7.68 4.89 5.47
N ILE A 427 6.92 3.88 5.02
CA ILE A 427 7.44 2.56 4.61
C ILE A 427 7.86 2.55 3.12
N GLY A 428 7.53 3.60 2.37
CA GLY A 428 7.76 3.66 0.90
C GLY A 428 6.64 3.05 0.07
N VAL A 429 5.58 2.57 0.72
CA VAL A 429 4.32 2.06 0.16
C VAL A 429 3.18 2.45 1.10
N ASP A 430 1.95 2.46 0.58
CA ASP A 430 0.74 2.83 1.33
C ASP A 430 0.26 1.74 2.30
N CYS A 431 -0.33 2.18 3.43
CA CYS A 431 -0.90 1.33 4.48
C CYS A 431 -2.30 1.85 4.87
N GLY A 432 -3.27 0.96 5.13
CA GLY A 432 -4.68 1.32 5.35
C GLY A 432 -4.97 2.16 6.61
N SER A 433 -6.07 2.92 6.60
CA SER A 433 -6.45 3.86 7.68
C SER A 433 -7.15 3.23 8.90
N GLY A 434 -7.52 1.95 8.85
CA GLY A 434 -8.14 1.21 9.96
C GLY A 434 -9.69 1.24 10.01
N LYS A 435 -10.36 1.30 8.85
CA LYS A 435 -11.84 1.19 8.75
C LYS A 435 -12.33 -0.20 9.16
N THR A 436 -11.75 -1.25 8.60
CA THR A 436 -11.99 -2.67 8.96
C THR A 436 -11.83 -2.89 10.48
N THR A 437 -10.75 -2.35 11.05
CA THR A 437 -10.46 -2.39 12.49
C THR A 437 -11.54 -1.73 13.35
N LEU A 438 -12.19 -0.66 12.85
CA LEU A 438 -13.32 -0.03 13.52
C LEU A 438 -14.56 -0.93 13.51
N LEU A 439 -14.81 -1.65 12.42
CA LEU A 439 -15.97 -2.55 12.30
C LEU A 439 -15.81 -3.78 13.17
N GLU A 440 -14.62 -4.35 13.26
CA GLU A 440 -14.30 -5.39 14.24
C GLU A 440 -14.48 -4.88 15.67
N HIS A 441 -13.99 -3.67 15.99
CA HIS A 441 -14.19 -3.05 17.31
C HIS A 441 -15.68 -2.80 17.62
N ILE A 442 -16.49 -2.42 16.63
CA ILE A 442 -17.95 -2.31 16.76
C ILE A 442 -18.57 -3.68 17.08
N LEU A 443 -18.29 -4.70 16.26
CA LEU A 443 -18.88 -6.04 16.36
C LEU A 443 -18.43 -6.81 17.61
N LEU A 444 -17.24 -6.53 18.14
CA LEU A 444 -16.71 -7.14 19.37
C LEU A 444 -17.13 -6.39 20.64
N SER A 445 -17.69 -5.17 20.55
CA SER A 445 -18.03 -4.35 21.72
C SER A 445 -19.34 -4.80 22.39
N PRO A 446 -19.32 -5.41 23.60
CA PRO A 446 -20.52 -5.96 24.23
C PRO A 446 -21.54 -4.90 24.71
N ASP A 447 -21.18 -3.62 24.64
CA ASP A 447 -21.84 -2.51 25.34
C ASP A 447 -22.87 -1.74 24.51
N HIS A 448 -22.91 -1.87 23.18
CA HIS A 448 -23.90 -1.14 22.36
C HIS A 448 -25.31 -1.73 22.46
N GLY A 449 -25.46 -3.04 22.66
CA GLY A 449 -26.75 -3.72 22.91
C GLY A 449 -27.69 -3.89 21.72
N LEU A 450 -27.55 -3.07 20.67
CA LEU A 450 -28.26 -3.15 19.38
C LEU A 450 -27.97 -4.46 18.63
N ARG A 451 -28.94 -4.97 17.85
CA ARG A 451 -28.71 -6.01 16.83
C ARG A 451 -28.31 -5.38 15.50
N ILE A 452 -27.03 -5.49 15.16
CA ILE A 452 -26.41 -4.82 14.00
C ILE A 452 -26.40 -5.74 12.78
N ALA A 453 -26.78 -5.19 11.63
CA ALA A 453 -26.35 -5.69 10.32
C ALA A 453 -25.19 -4.84 9.80
N VAL A 454 -24.26 -5.45 9.08
CA VAL A 454 -23.16 -4.73 8.42
C VAL A 454 -23.24 -4.98 6.92
N ILE A 455 -23.28 -3.91 6.14
CA ILE A 455 -23.12 -3.93 4.69
C ILE A 455 -21.69 -3.48 4.40
N VAL A 456 -20.90 -4.30 3.73
CA VAL A 456 -19.53 -3.96 3.31
C VAL A 456 -19.51 -3.78 1.80
N ASN A 457 -19.13 -2.58 1.33
CA ASN A 457 -18.83 -2.33 -0.06
C ASN A 457 -17.31 -2.32 -0.30
N ASP A 458 -16.84 -3.30 -1.08
CA ASP A 458 -15.46 -3.40 -1.58
C ASP A 458 -15.55 -3.32 -3.11
N MET A 459 -14.69 -2.51 -3.75
CA MET A 459 -14.67 -2.41 -5.22
C MET A 459 -14.25 -3.75 -5.86
N SER A 460 -13.38 -4.47 -5.18
CA SER A 460 -12.70 -5.63 -5.72
C SER A 460 -13.60 -6.87 -5.75
N SER A 461 -13.37 -7.73 -6.73
CA SER A 461 -14.18 -8.94 -6.98
C SER A 461 -14.07 -10.02 -5.89
N LEU A 462 -13.31 -9.78 -4.82
CA LEU A 462 -13.16 -10.64 -3.64
C LEU A 462 -13.08 -9.79 -2.37
N ASN A 463 -14.23 -9.54 -1.72
CA ASN A 463 -14.33 -8.65 -0.56
C ASN A 463 -13.47 -9.13 0.62
N ILE A 464 -12.42 -8.39 0.96
CA ILE A 464 -11.47 -8.77 2.02
C ILE A 464 -11.99 -8.39 3.40
N ASP A 465 -12.50 -7.17 3.58
CA ASP A 465 -13.00 -6.68 4.87
C ASP A 465 -14.06 -7.61 5.46
N ALA A 466 -15.06 -7.96 4.64
CA ALA A 466 -16.11 -8.92 4.98
C ALA A 466 -15.66 -10.41 4.95
N THR A 467 -14.36 -10.68 4.81
CA THR A 467 -13.73 -12.00 4.94
C THR A 467 -12.85 -12.05 6.19
N LEU A 468 -12.06 -11.01 6.49
CA LEU A 468 -11.35 -10.81 7.77
C LEU A 468 -12.32 -10.95 8.95
N ILE A 469 -13.42 -10.17 8.92
CA ILE A 469 -14.50 -10.22 9.91
C ILE A 469 -15.04 -11.65 10.08
N LYS A 470 -15.21 -12.41 8.99
CA LYS A 470 -15.69 -13.81 9.05
C LYS A 470 -14.67 -14.79 9.63
N HIS A 471 -13.37 -14.54 9.47
CA HIS A 471 -12.31 -15.41 10.00
C HIS A 471 -12.08 -15.19 11.50
N HIS A 472 -12.19 -13.95 12.00
CA HIS A 472 -12.13 -13.68 13.45
C HIS A 472 -13.43 -14.10 14.18
N HIS A 473 -14.58 -14.17 13.50
CA HIS A 473 -15.83 -14.66 14.07
C HIS A 473 -15.92 -16.20 14.21
N THR A 474 -15.47 -16.73 15.35
CA THR A 474 -16.02 -18.00 15.86
C THR A 474 -17.47 -17.77 16.31
N VAL A 475 -18.44 -17.98 15.39
CA VAL A 475 -19.84 -17.57 15.54
C VAL A 475 -20.54 -18.21 16.75
N SER A 476 -20.57 -17.47 17.87
CA SER A 476 -21.36 -17.80 19.06
C SER A 476 -22.84 -17.41 18.89
N HIS A 477 -23.54 -18.12 17.99
CA HIS A 477 -24.99 -18.16 17.87
C HIS A 477 -25.80 -16.83 17.91
N THR A 478 -26.26 -16.42 16.72
CA THR A 478 -27.62 -15.88 16.48
C THR A 478 -27.94 -14.41 16.84
N LYS A 479 -27.11 -13.41 16.45
CA LYS A 479 -27.53 -11.99 16.51
C LYS A 479 -27.16 -11.07 15.34
N GLU A 480 -25.97 -11.15 14.74
CA GLU A 480 -25.56 -10.23 13.66
C GLU A 480 -25.78 -10.82 12.25
N SER A 481 -25.87 -9.95 11.23
CA SER A 481 -25.93 -10.34 9.81
C SER A 481 -24.99 -9.49 8.95
N LEU A 482 -23.97 -10.12 8.37
CA LEU A 482 -22.99 -9.50 7.47
C LEU A 482 -23.40 -9.72 6.01
N ILE A 483 -23.38 -8.64 5.24
CA ILE A 483 -23.85 -8.50 3.86
C ILE A 483 -22.72 -7.88 3.02
N GLN A 484 -22.63 -8.27 1.76
CA GLN A 484 -21.54 -7.89 0.84
C GLN A 484 -22.13 -7.33 -0.43
N LEU A 485 -21.72 -6.11 -0.79
CA LEU A 485 -21.92 -5.52 -2.12
C LEU A 485 -20.56 -5.61 -2.86
N GLN A 486 -20.60 -5.83 -4.19
CA GLN A 486 -19.41 -6.20 -4.97
C GLN A 486 -19.42 -5.55 -6.36
N ASN A 487 -18.23 -5.29 -6.91
CA ASN A 487 -18.01 -4.83 -8.29
C ASN A 487 -18.60 -3.43 -8.60
N GLY A 488 -18.48 -2.48 -7.67
CA GLY A 488 -18.86 -1.09 -7.92
C GLY A 488 -18.92 -0.20 -6.67
N CYS A 489 -19.15 1.10 -6.88
CA CYS A 489 -19.31 2.05 -5.78
C CYS A 489 -20.77 2.17 -5.37
N ILE A 490 -21.06 2.13 -4.06
CA ILE A 490 -22.36 2.59 -3.54
C ILE A 490 -22.63 4.11 -3.75
N CYS A 491 -21.62 4.86 -4.20
CA CYS A 491 -21.77 6.25 -4.63
C CYS A 491 -22.40 6.36 -6.02
N CYS A 492 -21.83 5.72 -7.05
CA CYS A 492 -22.32 5.76 -8.43
C CYS A 492 -23.08 4.49 -8.86
N THR A 493 -22.40 3.35 -9.04
CA THR A 493 -22.93 2.18 -9.75
C THR A 493 -23.87 1.27 -8.93
N LEU A 494 -23.66 1.12 -7.62
CA LEU A 494 -24.41 0.21 -6.75
C LEU A 494 -25.49 0.90 -5.89
N ARG A 495 -25.91 2.12 -6.23
CA ARG A 495 -26.98 2.85 -5.52
C ARG A 495 -28.29 2.03 -5.48
N GLY A 496 -28.60 1.34 -6.57
CA GLY A 496 -29.79 0.49 -6.70
C GLY A 496 -29.74 -0.75 -5.80
N ASP A 497 -28.62 -1.47 -5.78
CA ASP A 497 -28.40 -2.65 -4.93
C ASP A 497 -28.43 -2.30 -3.45
N LEU A 498 -27.81 -1.17 -3.06
CA LEU A 498 -27.85 -0.67 -1.69
C LEU A 498 -29.29 -0.37 -1.26
N LEU A 499 -30.08 0.29 -2.10
CA LEU A 499 -31.49 0.61 -1.83
C LEU A 499 -32.34 -0.67 -1.68
N ALA A 500 -32.15 -1.65 -2.56
CA ALA A 500 -32.83 -2.94 -2.52
C ALA A 500 -32.51 -3.72 -1.24
N GLU A 501 -31.24 -3.78 -0.85
CA GLU A 501 -30.76 -4.57 0.29
C GLU A 501 -31.11 -3.91 1.64
N LEU A 502 -31.08 -2.57 1.73
CA LEU A 502 -31.62 -1.83 2.88
C LEU A 502 -33.12 -2.07 3.06
N ALA A 503 -33.90 -2.07 1.98
CA ALA A 503 -35.32 -2.38 2.03
C ALA A 503 -35.57 -3.86 2.41
N ARG A 504 -34.73 -4.78 1.94
CA ARG A 504 -34.76 -6.20 2.35
C ARG A 504 -34.49 -6.34 3.85
N LEU A 505 -33.47 -5.66 4.39
CA LEU A 505 -33.15 -5.64 5.81
C LEU A 505 -34.28 -5.07 6.66
N ALA A 506 -34.86 -3.93 6.26
CA ALA A 506 -35.98 -3.29 6.96
C ALA A 506 -37.24 -4.18 7.05
N SER A 507 -37.38 -5.16 6.15
CA SER A 507 -38.48 -6.14 6.16
C SER A 507 -38.28 -7.33 7.11
N GLN A 508 -37.12 -7.48 7.76
CA GLN A 508 -36.78 -8.65 8.58
C GLN A 508 -36.90 -8.40 10.09
N ASP A 509 -37.73 -9.21 10.77
CA ASP A 509 -37.81 -9.32 12.23
C ASP A 509 -36.47 -9.79 12.83
N GLY A 510 -35.52 -8.88 13.01
CA GLY A 510 -34.20 -9.23 13.54
C GLY A 510 -33.21 -8.07 13.71
N VAL A 511 -33.16 -7.12 12.78
CA VAL A 511 -32.14 -6.06 12.77
C VAL A 511 -32.69 -4.78 13.42
N GLU A 512 -31.83 -4.06 14.15
CA GLU A 512 -32.15 -2.77 14.80
C GLU A 512 -31.31 -1.61 14.25
N TYR A 513 -30.15 -1.91 13.67
CA TYR A 513 -29.23 -0.90 13.14
C TYR A 513 -28.46 -1.48 11.95
N VAL A 514 -28.12 -0.64 10.96
CA VAL A 514 -27.27 -1.02 9.83
C VAL A 514 -26.03 -0.14 9.81
N VAL A 515 -24.85 -0.75 9.81
CA VAL A 515 -23.57 -0.07 9.56
C VAL A 515 -23.19 -0.33 8.11
N ILE A 516 -22.83 0.71 7.36
CA ILE A 516 -22.38 0.60 5.98
C ILE A 516 -20.90 0.98 5.94
N GLU A 517 -20.03 0.04 5.55
CA GLU A 517 -18.68 0.37 5.13
C GLU A 517 -18.71 0.78 3.66
N SER A 518 -18.32 2.02 3.40
CA SER A 518 -18.07 2.53 2.07
C SER A 518 -16.62 2.26 1.66
N THR A 519 -16.37 2.19 0.36
CA THR A 519 -14.99 2.10 -0.15
C THR A 519 -14.21 3.36 0.23
N GLY A 520 -12.87 3.26 0.24
CA GLY A 520 -12.02 4.44 0.49
C GLY A 520 -12.28 5.59 -0.48
N ILE A 521 -12.73 5.27 -1.70
CA ILE A 521 -13.01 6.24 -2.77
C ILE A 521 -14.49 6.70 -2.85
N SER A 522 -15.36 6.29 -1.92
CA SER A 522 -16.78 6.64 -1.97
C SER A 522 -17.05 8.12 -1.66
N GLU A 523 -17.88 8.77 -2.46
CA GLU A 523 -18.38 10.11 -2.17
C GLU A 523 -19.56 10.08 -1.16
N PRO A 524 -19.49 10.80 -0.03
CA PRO A 524 -20.54 10.75 0.99
C PRO A 524 -21.91 11.32 0.57
N MET A 525 -21.96 12.34 -0.30
CA MET A 525 -23.21 12.98 -0.70
C MET A 525 -24.09 12.02 -1.50
N GLN A 526 -23.55 11.42 -2.56
CA GLN A 526 -24.27 10.46 -3.42
C GLN A 526 -24.81 9.26 -2.61
N VAL A 527 -24.04 8.78 -1.63
CA VAL A 527 -24.49 7.72 -0.71
C VAL A 527 -25.65 8.20 0.15
N ALA A 528 -25.60 9.41 0.72
CA ALA A 528 -26.69 9.96 1.54
C ALA A 528 -27.95 10.32 0.74
N GLU A 529 -27.81 10.81 -0.50
CA GLU A 529 -28.92 11.06 -1.43
C GLU A 529 -29.74 9.81 -1.74
N THR A 530 -29.13 8.63 -1.68
CA THR A 530 -29.79 7.34 -1.94
C THR A 530 -30.89 7.03 -0.91
N PHE A 531 -30.93 7.77 0.22
CA PHE A 531 -31.99 7.72 1.23
C PHE A 531 -33.15 8.72 0.99
N THR A 532 -33.08 9.56 -0.05
CA THR A 532 -34.13 10.56 -0.38
C THR A 532 -35.39 9.91 -0.96
N ALA A 533 -36.51 10.64 -0.94
CA ALA A 533 -37.75 10.18 -1.60
C ALA A 533 -37.69 10.41 -3.12
N GLU A 534 -36.95 11.44 -3.51
CA GLU A 534 -36.72 11.93 -4.85
C GLU A 534 -35.95 10.91 -5.71
N PHE A 535 -34.83 10.38 -5.19
CA PHE A 535 -34.06 9.33 -5.88
C PHE A 535 -34.89 8.06 -6.11
N GLY A 536 -35.62 7.59 -5.08
CA GLY A 536 -36.49 6.43 -5.19
C GLY A 536 -37.67 6.60 -6.16
N ALA A 537 -38.12 7.84 -6.39
CA ALA A 537 -39.12 8.14 -7.41
C ALA A 537 -38.52 8.14 -8.82
N ALA A 538 -37.38 8.82 -9.02
CA ALA A 538 -36.68 8.86 -10.31
C ALA A 538 -36.31 7.45 -10.81
N MET A 539 -35.87 6.56 -9.91
CA MET A 539 -35.51 5.17 -10.27
C MET A 539 -36.72 4.34 -10.75
N LEU A 540 -37.94 4.62 -10.28
CA LEU A 540 -39.17 4.00 -10.78
C LEU A 540 -39.66 4.59 -12.11
N GLU A 541 -39.35 5.85 -12.38
CA GLU A 541 -39.68 6.52 -13.65
C GLU A 541 -38.71 6.08 -14.77
N ALA A 542 -37.41 5.94 -14.47
CA ALA A 542 -36.41 5.39 -15.39
C ALA A 542 -36.72 3.94 -15.81
N ASP A 543 -36.99 3.04 -14.85
CA ASP A 543 -37.47 1.67 -15.12
C ASP A 543 -38.91 1.65 -15.70
N GLY A 544 -39.55 2.83 -15.83
CA GLY A 544 -40.89 3.03 -16.39
C GLY A 544 -40.95 3.30 -17.89
N ASP A 545 -39.85 3.75 -18.51
CA ASP A 545 -39.82 4.01 -19.96
C ASP A 545 -39.56 2.72 -20.75
N GLY A 546 -40.53 2.35 -21.59
CA GLY A 546 -40.46 1.15 -22.43
C GLY A 546 -39.71 1.32 -23.75
N SER A 547 -38.84 2.34 -23.91
CA SER A 547 -38.19 2.70 -25.17
C SER A 547 -36.81 2.08 -25.46
N GLY A 548 -36.46 0.98 -24.79
CA GLY A 548 -35.66 -0.10 -25.40
C GLY A 548 -34.15 0.10 -25.52
N ALA A 549 -33.45 -0.07 -24.41
CA ALA A 549 -32.09 -0.64 -24.35
C ALA A 549 -32.14 -2.02 -23.64
N GLU A 550 -31.15 -2.90 -23.86
CA GLU A 550 -31.23 -4.32 -23.45
C GLU A 550 -30.88 -4.63 -21.96
N GLN A 551 -31.28 -3.79 -20.99
CA GLN A 551 -31.08 -4.09 -19.57
C GLN A 551 -32.36 -3.81 -18.75
N GLN A 552 -32.91 -4.84 -18.09
CA GLN A 552 -33.89 -4.62 -16.99
C GLN A 552 -33.10 -4.48 -15.69
N VAL A 553 -33.18 -3.31 -15.04
CA VAL A 553 -32.37 -2.97 -13.86
C VAL A 553 -32.92 -3.56 -12.56
N LEU A 554 -34.24 -3.76 -12.46
CA LEU A 554 -34.91 -4.23 -11.24
C LEU A 554 -35.74 -5.49 -11.46
N SER A 555 -35.72 -6.41 -10.49
CA SER A 555 -36.61 -7.58 -10.52
C SER A 555 -38.04 -7.23 -10.12
N VAL A 556 -38.96 -8.15 -10.41
CA VAL A 556 -40.39 -8.03 -10.08
C VAL A 556 -40.66 -8.00 -8.56
N GLU A 557 -39.71 -8.44 -7.74
CA GLU A 557 -39.80 -8.37 -6.28
C GLU A 557 -39.30 -6.99 -5.78
N GLU A 558 -38.12 -6.54 -6.21
CA GLU A 558 -37.58 -5.22 -5.83
C GLU A 558 -38.47 -4.07 -6.29
N ARG A 559 -38.94 -4.09 -7.55
CA ARG A 559 -39.79 -3.04 -8.09
C ARG A 559 -41.07 -2.84 -7.28
N ARG A 560 -41.64 -3.92 -6.72
CA ARG A 560 -42.80 -3.84 -5.80
C ARG A 560 -42.45 -3.21 -4.46
N VAL A 561 -41.30 -3.57 -3.89
CA VAL A 561 -40.83 -3.04 -2.61
C VAL A 561 -40.59 -1.53 -2.74
N ILE A 562 -39.90 -1.10 -3.80
CA ILE A 562 -39.63 0.32 -4.09
C ILE A 562 -40.94 1.06 -4.41
N GLU A 563 -41.84 0.48 -5.21
CA GLU A 563 -43.18 1.02 -5.45
C GLU A 563 -43.95 1.27 -4.14
N ASP A 564 -43.95 0.31 -3.21
CA ASP A 564 -44.70 0.43 -1.95
C ASP A 564 -44.00 1.35 -0.94
N ILE A 565 -42.68 1.54 -1.03
CA ILE A 565 -41.94 2.59 -0.30
C ILE A 565 -42.32 3.98 -0.81
N VAL A 566 -42.32 4.21 -2.12
CA VAL A 566 -42.67 5.51 -2.72
C VAL A 566 -44.14 5.85 -2.45
N LYS A 567 -45.06 4.87 -2.49
CA LYS A 567 -46.47 5.06 -2.09
C LYS A 567 -46.66 5.41 -0.61
N GLN A 568 -45.70 5.06 0.26
CA GLN A 568 -45.74 5.38 1.69
C GLN A 568 -45.07 6.73 2.02
N GLY A 569 -44.23 7.25 1.12
CA GLY A 569 -43.60 8.58 1.24
C GLY A 569 -42.10 8.62 0.94
N GLY A 570 -41.46 7.48 0.64
CA GLY A 570 -40.01 7.37 0.43
C GLY A 570 -39.28 6.61 1.54
N LEU A 571 -37.99 6.31 1.33
CA LEU A 571 -37.23 5.38 2.18
C LEU A 571 -37.14 5.82 3.65
N HIS A 572 -37.12 7.14 3.89
CA HIS A 572 -37.15 7.75 5.23
C HIS A 572 -38.33 7.31 6.13
N THR A 573 -39.35 6.66 5.57
CA THR A 573 -40.47 6.07 6.32
C THR A 573 -40.19 4.66 6.88
N LEU A 574 -39.14 3.99 6.38
CA LEU A 574 -38.67 2.69 6.86
C LEU A 574 -37.30 2.78 7.57
N THR A 575 -36.36 3.56 7.02
CA THR A 575 -34.99 3.70 7.54
C THR A 575 -34.51 5.15 7.44
N SER A 576 -33.83 5.63 8.47
CA SER A 576 -33.20 6.96 8.51
C SER A 576 -31.69 6.84 8.66
N LEU A 577 -30.94 7.68 7.95
CA LEU A 577 -29.50 7.83 8.18
C LEU A 577 -29.26 8.54 9.52
N ASP A 578 -28.45 7.95 10.40
CA ASP A 578 -28.30 8.39 11.80
C ASP A 578 -27.07 9.30 12.02
N THR A 579 -25.91 8.87 11.53
CA THR A 579 -24.60 9.49 11.77
C THR A 579 -23.66 9.16 10.62
N THR A 580 -22.95 10.14 10.06
CA THR A 580 -21.83 9.90 9.13
C THR A 580 -20.49 9.90 9.87
N VAL A 581 -19.61 8.94 9.55
CA VAL A 581 -18.36 8.70 10.30
C VAL A 581 -17.17 8.59 9.35
N THR A 582 -16.15 9.45 9.55
CA THR A 582 -14.91 9.45 8.75
C THR A 582 -13.72 9.03 9.62
N VAL A 583 -12.96 8.04 9.17
CA VAL A 583 -11.78 7.50 9.88
C VAL A 583 -10.50 8.01 9.22
N ILE A 584 -9.82 8.93 9.90
CA ILE A 584 -8.60 9.58 9.44
C ILE A 584 -7.38 8.85 9.99
N ASP A 585 -6.42 8.57 9.11
CA ASP A 585 -5.06 8.19 9.51
C ASP A 585 -4.30 9.45 9.95
N ALA A 586 -4.01 9.58 11.25
CA ALA A 586 -3.28 10.73 11.78
C ALA A 586 -1.86 10.88 11.20
N PHE A 587 -1.21 9.76 10.87
CA PHE A 587 0.17 9.75 10.40
C PHE A 587 0.26 10.22 8.94
N ASN A 588 -0.65 9.73 8.08
CA ASN A 588 -0.66 10.00 6.64
C ASN A 588 -1.52 11.21 6.21
N LEU A 589 -2.33 11.82 7.09
CA LEU A 589 -3.22 12.94 6.71
C LEU A 589 -2.50 14.08 5.96
N TYR A 590 -1.31 14.48 6.42
CA TYR A 590 -0.58 15.59 5.81
C TYR A 590 0.16 15.24 4.53
N SER A 591 0.63 14.01 4.34
CA SER A 591 1.14 13.58 3.03
C SER A 591 0.01 13.53 2.01
N ASN A 592 -1.15 13.01 2.40
CA ASN A 592 -2.29 12.77 1.51
C ASN A 592 -3.03 14.06 1.09
N LEU A 593 -2.76 15.21 1.73
CA LEU A 593 -3.22 16.55 1.33
C LEU A 593 -2.21 17.31 0.45
N ASP A 594 -1.00 16.77 0.30
CA ASP A 594 0.15 17.40 -0.36
C ASP A 594 0.57 16.61 -1.62
N THR A 595 -0.26 15.66 -2.08
CA THR A 595 -0.09 14.89 -3.32
C THR A 595 -0.69 15.62 -4.53
N ALA A 596 -0.37 15.11 -5.72
CA ALA A 596 -0.99 15.46 -7.00
C ALA A 596 -1.63 14.22 -7.68
N GLU A 597 -1.85 13.15 -6.91
CA GLU A 597 -2.32 11.85 -7.41
C GLU A 597 -3.84 11.87 -7.63
N PHE A 598 -4.25 11.40 -8.80
CA PHE A 598 -5.64 11.10 -9.14
C PHE A 598 -6.08 9.78 -8.52
N LEU A 599 -7.40 9.56 -8.45
CA LEU A 599 -7.94 8.24 -8.06
C LEU A 599 -7.49 7.14 -9.04
N SER A 600 -7.33 7.47 -10.33
CA SER A 600 -6.85 6.57 -11.40
C SER A 600 -5.35 6.23 -11.35
N ASP A 601 -4.52 7.03 -10.65
CA ASP A 601 -3.10 6.69 -10.42
C ASP A 601 -2.94 5.60 -9.35
N ARG A 602 -3.89 5.56 -8.40
CA ARG A 602 -3.82 4.80 -7.16
C ARG A 602 -4.73 3.57 -7.13
N TYR A 603 -5.76 3.57 -7.97
CA TYR A 603 -6.71 2.47 -8.17
C TYR A 603 -6.76 2.13 -9.66
N THR A 604 -6.98 0.86 -10.01
CA THR A 604 -6.73 0.39 -11.38
C THR A 604 -7.63 1.09 -12.39
N SER A 605 -7.16 1.33 -13.61
CA SER A 605 -7.85 2.04 -14.71
C SER A 605 -9.09 1.34 -15.30
N GLY A 606 -9.73 0.46 -14.52
CA GLY A 606 -11.09 -0.08 -14.75
C GLY A 606 -11.90 -0.22 -13.45
N GLU A 607 -11.44 0.37 -12.35
CA GLU A 607 -12.08 0.39 -11.02
C GLU A 607 -12.61 1.79 -10.63
N VAL A 608 -12.26 2.82 -11.41
CA VAL A 608 -12.79 4.19 -11.38
C VAL A 608 -13.52 4.44 -12.70
N ILE A 609 -14.64 5.17 -12.68
CA ILE A 609 -15.33 5.60 -13.92
C ILE A 609 -14.49 6.68 -14.62
N PRO A 610 -14.41 6.72 -15.96
CA PRO A 610 -13.67 7.77 -16.67
C PRO A 610 -14.13 9.19 -16.31
N GLU A 611 -15.40 9.36 -15.95
CA GLU A 611 -15.98 10.63 -15.49
C GLU A 611 -15.52 11.11 -14.09
N ASP A 612 -14.76 10.29 -13.34
CA ASP A 612 -14.40 10.54 -11.92
C ASP A 612 -12.89 10.79 -11.73
N GLU A 613 -12.33 11.72 -12.50
CA GLU A 613 -10.92 12.18 -12.39
C GLU A 613 -10.66 13.08 -11.17
N ARG A 614 -11.18 12.71 -9.99
CA ARG A 614 -10.88 13.44 -8.74
C ARG A 614 -9.49 13.13 -8.21
N THR A 615 -8.95 14.07 -7.44
CA THR A 615 -7.73 13.87 -6.66
C THR A 615 -8.04 13.24 -5.31
N ILE A 616 -7.04 12.55 -4.73
CA ILE A 616 -7.12 12.03 -3.36
C ILE A 616 -7.35 13.17 -2.35
N SER A 617 -6.75 14.33 -2.61
CA SER A 617 -6.81 15.50 -1.72
C SER A 617 -8.24 16.07 -1.60
N ASP A 618 -8.93 16.26 -2.73
CA ASP A 618 -10.30 16.80 -2.75
C ASP A 618 -11.30 15.82 -2.12
N LEU A 619 -11.24 14.53 -2.49
CA LEU A 619 -12.13 13.51 -1.92
C LEU A 619 -11.96 13.39 -0.40
N MET A 620 -10.71 13.33 0.09
CA MET A 620 -10.46 13.22 1.53
C MET A 620 -10.93 14.47 2.29
N VAL A 621 -10.87 15.65 1.67
CA VAL A 621 -11.44 16.88 2.22
C VAL A 621 -12.97 16.83 2.28
N ASP A 622 -13.65 16.42 1.22
CA ASP A 622 -15.12 16.34 1.23
C ASP A 622 -15.62 15.23 2.18
N GLN A 623 -14.89 14.13 2.34
CA GLN A 623 -15.11 13.13 3.41
C GLN A 623 -14.95 13.72 4.82
N ILE A 624 -14.14 14.75 5.02
CA ILE A 624 -14.02 15.48 6.29
C ILE A 624 -15.15 16.52 6.44
N GLU A 625 -15.48 17.28 5.38
CA GLU A 625 -16.55 18.30 5.38
C GLU A 625 -17.94 17.68 5.66
N PHE A 626 -18.20 16.45 5.20
CA PHE A 626 -19.50 15.77 5.34
C PHE A 626 -19.74 15.04 6.68
N ALA A 627 -18.70 14.82 7.47
CA ALA A 627 -18.78 13.97 8.66
C ALA A 627 -19.56 14.58 9.83
N ASP A 628 -20.38 13.78 10.51
CA ASP A 628 -20.94 14.10 11.84
C ASP A 628 -19.98 13.72 12.97
N VAL A 629 -19.20 12.65 12.77
CA VAL A 629 -18.16 12.19 13.70
C VAL A 629 -16.88 11.90 12.92
N ILE A 630 -15.75 12.40 13.42
CA ILE A 630 -14.43 12.20 12.83
C ILE A 630 -13.56 11.46 13.84
N ILE A 631 -13.08 10.28 13.46
CA ILE A 631 -12.17 9.47 14.28
C ILE A 631 -10.75 9.71 13.77
N ILE A 632 -9.93 10.35 14.59
CA ILE A 632 -8.49 10.48 14.35
C ILE A 632 -7.83 9.21 14.91
N ASN A 633 -7.58 8.24 14.03
CA ASN A 633 -6.94 6.97 14.36
C ASN A 633 -5.41 7.08 14.28
N LYS A 634 -4.68 6.11 14.84
CA LYS A 634 -3.20 6.09 14.93
C LYS A 634 -2.62 7.33 15.62
N ILE A 635 -3.34 7.89 16.61
CA ILE A 635 -3.01 9.14 17.33
C ILE A 635 -1.70 9.10 18.14
N ASP A 636 -1.04 7.96 18.14
CA ASP A 636 0.21 7.62 18.80
C ASP A 636 1.41 7.47 17.88
N LEU A 637 1.20 7.35 16.57
CA LEU A 637 2.29 7.45 15.58
C LEU A 637 2.69 8.92 15.32
N VAL A 638 1.93 9.88 15.85
CA VAL A 638 2.15 11.33 15.70
C VAL A 638 2.59 11.99 17.00
N ASP A 639 3.53 12.94 16.89
CA ASP A 639 3.96 13.74 18.03
C ASP A 639 2.88 14.77 18.44
N LYS A 640 3.08 15.45 19.58
CA LYS A 640 2.09 16.43 20.05
C LYS A 640 1.89 17.60 19.08
N VAL A 641 2.91 18.04 18.36
CA VAL A 641 2.82 19.19 17.44
C VAL A 641 2.03 18.79 16.19
N ALA A 642 2.32 17.62 15.62
CA ALA A 642 1.54 17.04 14.53
C ALA A 642 0.07 16.82 14.96
N LYS A 643 -0.16 16.25 16.14
CA LYS A 643 -1.51 16.11 16.72
C LYS A 643 -2.24 17.43 16.88
N ASP A 644 -1.64 18.42 17.56
CA ASP A 644 -2.26 19.73 17.79
C ASP A 644 -2.60 20.42 16.44
N LYS A 645 -1.78 20.21 15.39
CA LYS A 645 -2.08 20.61 13.99
C LYS A 645 -3.27 19.85 13.38
N ILE A 646 -3.29 18.51 13.43
CA ILE A 646 -4.36 17.66 12.87
C ILE A 646 -5.73 18.04 13.44
N HIS A 647 -5.86 18.19 14.77
CA HIS A 647 -7.11 18.65 15.39
C HIS A 647 -7.53 20.06 14.95
N THR A 648 -6.55 20.91 14.63
CA THR A 648 -6.80 22.31 14.23
C THR A 648 -7.26 22.36 12.78
N LEU A 649 -6.63 21.60 11.87
CA LEU A 649 -7.07 21.37 10.49
C LEU A 649 -8.48 20.78 10.44
N ILE A 650 -8.77 19.75 11.21
CA ILE A 650 -10.09 19.08 11.20
C ILE A 650 -11.20 20.04 11.66
N LYS A 651 -10.98 20.83 12.72
CA LYS A 651 -11.93 21.90 13.13
C LYS A 651 -12.09 23.02 12.10
N LEU A 652 -11.11 23.17 11.21
CA LEU A 652 -11.05 24.18 10.15
C LEU A 652 -11.70 23.70 8.84
N LEU A 653 -11.80 22.39 8.61
CA LEU A 653 -12.61 21.81 7.53
C LEU A 653 -14.03 21.54 8.02
N ASN A 654 -14.21 21.02 9.24
CA ASN A 654 -15.52 20.71 9.81
C ASN A 654 -15.61 21.11 11.30
N PRO A 655 -16.21 22.28 11.62
CA PRO A 655 -16.31 22.80 12.97
C PRO A 655 -17.53 22.24 13.74
N ALA A 656 -18.39 21.47 13.05
CA ALA A 656 -19.62 20.90 13.60
C ALA A 656 -19.49 19.40 13.92
N ALA A 657 -18.53 18.71 13.31
CA ALA A 657 -18.22 17.32 13.61
C ALA A 657 -17.78 17.11 15.05
N LYS A 658 -18.19 15.98 15.62
CA LYS A 658 -17.61 15.47 16.86
C LYS A 658 -16.28 14.81 16.54
N VAL A 659 -15.18 15.35 17.06
CA VAL A 659 -13.85 14.75 16.92
C VAL A 659 -13.61 13.75 18.05
N LEU A 660 -13.22 12.53 17.69
CA LEU A 660 -12.76 11.46 18.56
C LEU A 660 -11.28 11.16 18.29
N GLU A 661 -10.55 10.73 19.32
CA GLU A 661 -9.18 10.22 19.20
C GLU A 661 -9.19 8.71 19.39
N ALA A 662 -8.44 7.96 18.59
CA ALA A 662 -8.38 6.51 18.66
C ALA A 662 -6.98 5.95 18.44
N LYS A 663 -6.76 4.77 19.03
CA LYS A 663 -5.67 3.83 18.71
C LYS A 663 -6.32 2.52 18.30
N TYR A 664 -5.91 1.91 17.19
CA TYR A 664 -6.58 0.73 16.62
C TYR A 664 -8.11 0.88 16.52
N SER A 665 -8.58 2.09 16.19
CA SER A 665 -10.02 2.43 16.13
C SER A 665 -10.84 2.23 17.42
N LYS A 666 -10.19 2.01 18.58
CA LYS A 666 -10.85 1.76 19.87
C LYS A 666 -11.48 3.04 20.45
N ILE A 667 -12.81 3.13 20.37
CA ILE A 667 -13.66 4.22 20.90
C ILE A 667 -14.86 3.69 21.70
N ASP A 668 -15.63 4.58 22.38
CA ASP A 668 -16.99 4.20 22.81
C ASP A 668 -17.90 4.18 21.58
N VAL A 669 -18.39 2.99 21.23
CA VAL A 669 -19.25 2.75 20.05
C VAL A 669 -20.56 3.55 20.11
N ARG A 670 -21.04 3.92 21.31
CA ARG A 670 -22.23 4.78 21.48
C ARG A 670 -22.00 6.24 21.06
N GLU A 671 -20.78 6.62 20.72
CA GLU A 671 -20.45 7.94 20.18
C GLU A 671 -20.57 8.00 18.64
N ILE A 672 -20.82 6.86 17.98
CA ILE A 672 -21.03 6.73 16.52
C ILE A 672 -22.29 5.96 16.09
N LEU A 673 -22.94 5.19 16.98
CA LEU A 673 -24.21 4.49 16.69
C LEU A 673 -25.36 5.05 17.54
N ASP A 674 -26.56 5.15 16.95
CA ASP A 674 -27.80 5.61 17.61
C ASP A 674 -27.64 7.03 18.22
N THR A 675 -27.04 7.94 17.46
CA THR A 675 -26.65 9.28 17.94
C THR A 675 -27.52 10.42 17.41
N GLY A 676 -28.30 10.18 16.35
CA GLY A 676 -29.26 11.13 15.76
C GLY A 676 -28.64 12.46 15.32
N ARG A 677 -27.43 12.41 14.74
CA ARG A 677 -26.66 13.60 14.36
C ARG A 677 -26.92 14.10 12.94
N PHE A 678 -27.26 13.20 12.03
CA PHE A 678 -27.36 13.52 10.62
C PHE A 678 -28.55 14.45 10.33
N ASP A 679 -28.30 15.46 9.50
CA ASP A 679 -29.29 16.42 9.01
C ASP A 679 -28.99 16.64 7.52
N PHE A 680 -29.92 16.20 6.67
CA PHE A 680 -29.74 16.29 5.21
C PHE A 680 -29.67 17.74 4.72
N VAL A 681 -30.35 18.70 5.37
CA VAL A 681 -30.30 20.12 4.97
C VAL A 681 -28.99 20.77 5.41
N LYS A 682 -28.44 20.35 6.55
CA LYS A 682 -27.06 20.70 6.96
C LYS A 682 -26.06 20.13 5.96
N ALA A 683 -26.16 18.84 5.64
CA ALA A 683 -25.24 18.12 4.77
C ALA A 683 -25.28 18.63 3.32
N ALA A 684 -26.44 18.59 2.66
CA ALA A 684 -26.64 19.02 1.27
C ALA A 684 -26.37 20.51 1.04
N SER A 685 -26.38 21.35 2.09
CA SER A 685 -25.95 22.75 1.96
C SER A 685 -24.44 22.88 1.69
N GLY A 686 -23.63 21.86 2.00
CA GLY A 686 -22.16 21.89 2.01
C GLY A 686 -21.55 22.94 2.98
N ALA A 687 -22.39 23.70 3.69
CA ALA A 687 -22.03 25.06 4.10
C ALA A 687 -22.43 25.38 5.55
N GLY A 688 -22.08 24.47 6.45
CA GLY A 688 -21.90 24.81 7.86
C GLY A 688 -21.00 26.05 8.02
N TRP A 689 -20.03 26.24 7.12
CA TRP A 689 -19.18 27.43 7.04
C TRP A 689 -19.90 28.71 6.63
N LEU A 690 -20.67 28.76 5.53
CA LEU A 690 -21.36 30.01 5.15
C LEU A 690 -22.38 30.44 6.20
N ARG A 691 -23.11 29.49 6.82
CA ARG A 691 -23.97 29.81 7.98
C ARG A 691 -23.16 30.31 9.19
N SER A 692 -22.07 29.65 9.56
CA SER A 692 -21.21 30.08 10.69
C SER A 692 -20.50 31.41 10.43
N LEU A 693 -20.19 31.74 9.17
CA LEU A 693 -19.64 33.02 8.73
C LEU A 693 -20.71 34.12 8.70
N HIS A 694 -21.97 33.80 8.37
CA HIS A 694 -23.10 34.73 8.46
C HIS A 694 -23.61 34.91 9.91
N GLU A 695 -23.33 33.98 10.83
CA GLU A 695 -23.46 34.13 12.29
C GLU A 695 -22.39 35.08 12.89
N MET A 696 -22.14 36.22 12.23
CA MET A 696 -21.21 37.23 12.71
C MET A 696 -21.68 37.81 14.04
N SER A 697 -20.89 37.59 15.10
CA SER A 697 -21.19 38.06 16.46
C SER A 697 -21.37 39.58 16.51
N ARG A 698 -22.61 40.05 16.79
CA ARG A 698 -22.92 41.45 17.06
C ARG A 698 -22.33 41.89 18.40
N LEU A 699 -21.11 42.42 18.37
CA LEU A 699 -20.46 42.99 19.55
C LEU A 699 -20.93 44.43 19.75
N SER A 700 -21.72 44.66 20.80
CA SER A 700 -22.06 46.01 21.24
C SER A 700 -20.84 46.66 21.91
N THR A 701 -20.16 47.54 21.17
CA THR A 701 -19.02 48.32 21.69
C THR A 701 -19.47 49.71 22.11
N GLY A 702 -18.66 50.41 22.91
CA GLY A 702 -18.97 51.79 23.36
C GLY A 702 -19.11 52.83 22.23
N ASN A 703 -18.78 52.47 20.98
CA ASN A 703 -18.94 53.31 19.79
C ASN A 703 -19.98 52.73 18.78
N GLY A 704 -20.81 51.77 19.20
CA GLY A 704 -21.86 51.14 18.38
C GLY A 704 -21.70 49.62 18.23
N GLU A 705 -22.69 49.00 17.59
CA GLU A 705 -22.59 47.60 17.17
C GLU A 705 -21.46 47.44 16.14
N ARG A 706 -20.64 46.42 16.35
CA ARG A 706 -19.62 45.98 15.40
C ARG A 706 -19.74 44.49 15.13
N VAL A 707 -19.35 44.15 13.92
CA VAL A 707 -19.37 42.80 13.34
C VAL A 707 -17.94 42.27 13.44
N ALA A 708 -17.76 41.08 14.02
CA ALA A 708 -16.45 40.45 14.17
C ALA A 708 -16.56 38.92 14.24
N PRO A 709 -15.53 38.16 13.79
CA PRO A 709 -15.43 36.72 14.01
C PRO A 709 -15.50 36.36 15.50
N ARG A 710 -15.86 35.10 15.79
CA ARG A 710 -15.86 34.59 17.17
C ARG A 710 -14.41 34.53 17.71
N PRO A 711 -14.15 34.75 19.01
CA PRO A 711 -12.79 34.84 19.53
C PRO A 711 -11.97 33.53 19.47
N GLU A 712 -12.62 32.36 19.37
CA GLU A 712 -11.94 31.07 19.47
C GLU A 712 -10.89 30.79 18.36
N THR A 713 -10.96 31.44 17.20
CA THR A 713 -9.96 31.26 16.13
C THR A 713 -8.61 31.92 16.43
N LEU A 714 -8.58 32.95 17.28
CA LEU A 714 -7.36 33.72 17.57
C LEU A 714 -6.36 32.99 18.49
N GLU A 715 -6.74 31.90 19.14
CA GLU A 715 -5.88 31.16 20.07
C GLU A 715 -4.87 30.24 19.36
N TYR A 716 -5.12 29.89 18.09
CA TYR A 716 -4.36 28.87 17.34
C TYR A 716 -3.68 29.40 16.06
N GLY A 717 -3.61 30.73 15.87
CA GLY A 717 -2.93 31.35 14.72
C GLY A 717 -3.63 31.19 13.35
N ILE A 718 -4.84 30.62 13.36
CA ILE A 718 -5.61 30.24 12.17
C ILE A 718 -6.64 31.31 11.83
N ASN A 719 -6.85 31.56 10.54
CA ASN A 719 -7.79 32.55 10.05
C ASN A 719 -8.44 32.13 8.73
N ASN A 720 -9.67 32.62 8.56
CA ASN A 720 -10.43 32.54 7.31
C ASN A 720 -10.92 33.94 6.94
N PHE A 721 -11.24 34.15 5.67
CA PHE A 721 -11.95 35.34 5.20
C PHE A 721 -12.73 35.05 3.92
N VAL A 722 -13.79 35.83 3.68
CA VAL A 722 -14.50 35.81 2.40
C VAL A 722 -13.98 36.95 1.53
N TYR A 723 -13.46 36.62 0.36
CA TYR A 723 -13.18 37.58 -0.70
C TYR A 723 -14.47 37.92 -1.44
N THR A 724 -14.87 39.20 -1.39
CA THR A 724 -16.05 39.70 -2.10
C THR A 724 -15.68 40.85 -3.04
N ALA A 725 -16.06 40.75 -4.32
CA ALA A 725 -15.92 41.82 -5.30
C ALA A 725 -17.11 41.84 -6.29
N ARG A 726 -17.33 42.97 -6.98
CA ARG A 726 -18.41 43.16 -7.98
C ARG A 726 -17.92 43.88 -9.24
N ARG A 727 -16.84 43.35 -9.79
CA ARG A 727 -16.30 43.55 -11.14
C ARG A 727 -15.95 42.15 -11.64
N PRO A 728 -16.06 41.79 -12.92
CA PRO A 728 -15.54 40.49 -13.35
C PRO A 728 -14.02 40.42 -13.23
N PHE A 729 -13.48 39.21 -13.08
CA PHE A 729 -12.06 38.94 -13.27
C PHE A 729 -11.69 39.04 -14.75
N HIS A 730 -10.47 39.50 -15.04
CA HIS A 730 -9.85 39.39 -16.34
C HIS A 730 -9.31 37.96 -16.50
N PRO A 731 -9.77 37.17 -17.48
CA PRO A 731 -9.50 35.73 -17.51
C PRO A 731 -8.01 35.38 -17.50
N ARG A 732 -7.23 35.89 -18.47
CA ARG A 732 -5.77 35.68 -18.51
C ARG A 732 -5.00 36.07 -17.24
N ARG A 733 -5.46 37.09 -16.49
CA ARG A 733 -4.82 37.51 -15.22
C ARG A 733 -5.20 36.61 -14.04
N LEU A 734 -6.40 36.02 -14.05
CA LEU A 734 -6.77 35.00 -13.08
C LEU A 734 -6.00 33.70 -13.38
N PHE A 735 -5.95 33.29 -14.66
CA PHE A 735 -5.21 32.10 -15.08
C PHE A 735 -3.71 32.18 -14.72
N LYS A 736 -3.03 33.26 -15.12
CA LYS A 736 -1.60 33.48 -14.80
C LYS A 736 -1.30 33.68 -13.31
N LEU A 737 -2.32 33.90 -12.46
CA LEU A 737 -2.14 33.85 -11.01
C LEU A 737 -2.05 32.41 -10.49
N LEU A 738 -2.71 31.46 -11.16
CA LEU A 738 -3.07 30.14 -10.60
C LEU A 738 -2.32 28.97 -11.25
N HIS A 739 -2.17 28.95 -12.59
CA HIS A 739 -1.68 27.80 -13.38
C HIS A 739 -0.36 27.18 -12.94
N ASP A 740 0.48 27.97 -12.26
CA ASP A 740 1.83 27.64 -11.85
C ASP A 740 1.95 27.40 -10.33
N LYS A 741 0.86 27.52 -9.56
CA LYS A 741 0.78 27.20 -8.10
C LYS A 741 -0.43 26.33 -7.72
N PHE A 742 -1.30 25.99 -8.66
CA PHE A 742 -2.38 25.04 -8.44
C PHE A 742 -2.48 24.13 -9.66
N ILE A 743 -2.73 22.84 -9.43
CA ILE A 743 -3.14 21.94 -10.50
C ILE A 743 -4.61 22.24 -10.75
N ILE A 744 -4.91 22.70 -11.96
CA ILE A 744 -6.25 23.15 -12.35
C ILE A 744 -6.97 21.99 -13.02
N LEU A 745 -8.12 21.61 -12.46
CA LEU A 745 -9.08 20.71 -13.10
C LEU A 745 -10.26 21.55 -13.57
N GLN A 746 -10.73 21.32 -14.80
CA GLN A 746 -11.89 22.00 -15.37
C GLN A 746 -12.96 20.97 -15.71
N ASN A 747 -14.20 21.23 -15.28
CA ASN A 747 -15.32 20.33 -15.53
C ASN A 747 -16.11 20.83 -16.74
N ALA A 748 -15.72 20.40 -17.93
CA ALA A 748 -16.48 20.60 -19.16
C ALA A 748 -17.74 19.71 -19.16
N ALA A 749 -18.90 20.30 -18.87
CA ALA A 749 -20.18 19.60 -18.95
C ALA A 749 -20.61 19.47 -20.42
N GLY A 750 -20.10 18.43 -21.11
CA GLY A 750 -20.35 18.23 -22.55
C GLY A 750 -19.98 16.88 -23.17
N GLU A 751 -19.18 16.03 -22.52
CA GLU A 751 -18.70 14.75 -23.11
C GLU A 751 -19.36 13.51 -22.47
N ASP A 752 -20.69 13.41 -22.57
CA ASP A 752 -21.37 12.11 -22.62
C ASP A 752 -21.03 11.50 -24.01
N GLY A 753 -20.33 10.36 -24.05
CA GLY A 753 -19.55 9.94 -25.22
C GLY A 753 -20.29 9.67 -26.54
N ASP A 754 -19.80 10.29 -27.63
CA ASP A 754 -20.06 9.97 -29.05
C ASP A 754 -18.76 9.43 -29.69
N ASP A 755 -18.26 8.30 -29.18
CA ASP A 755 -17.03 7.63 -29.65
C ASP A 755 -17.37 6.63 -30.79
N ASP A 756 -17.59 7.13 -32.02
CA ASP A 756 -17.86 6.32 -33.22
C ASP A 756 -17.40 7.06 -34.52
N ASP A 757 -16.78 6.31 -35.46
CA ASP A 757 -16.38 6.70 -36.83
C ASP A 757 -15.42 7.91 -37.06
N GLU A 758 -14.08 7.71 -37.03
CA GLU A 758 -13.21 8.29 -38.08
C GLU A 758 -11.97 7.42 -38.47
N GLU A 759 -12.21 6.60 -39.51
CA GLU A 759 -11.31 6.01 -40.54
C GLU A 759 -9.99 5.26 -40.19
N GLU A 760 -9.93 4.00 -40.63
CA GLU A 760 -8.69 3.21 -40.81
C GLU A 760 -7.82 3.83 -41.94
N GLU A 761 -6.59 4.30 -41.67
CA GLU A 761 -5.54 4.44 -42.70
C GLU A 761 -4.42 3.39 -42.51
N GLU A 762 -3.83 2.96 -43.63
CA GLU A 762 -3.16 1.65 -43.76
C GLU A 762 -1.71 1.64 -43.21
N GLU A 763 -1.37 0.62 -42.40
CA GLU A 763 0.04 0.19 -42.22
C GLU A 763 0.56 -0.39 -43.55
N ASP A 764 1.62 0.19 -44.13
CA ASP A 764 2.33 -0.38 -45.29
C ASP A 764 3.86 -0.29 -45.09
N ASP A 765 4.54 -1.43 -45.16
CA ASP A 765 5.92 -1.64 -44.67
C ASP A 765 7.00 -0.79 -45.40
N VAL A 766 7.95 -0.22 -44.64
CA VAL A 766 9.36 -0.10 -45.08
C VAL A 766 10.33 -0.37 -43.92
N ASP A 767 11.25 -1.31 -44.13
CA ASP A 767 12.26 -1.76 -43.16
C ASP A 767 13.38 -0.73 -42.83
N ASP A 768 14.04 -1.02 -41.69
CA ASP A 768 15.51 -1.17 -41.53
C ASP A 768 16.38 -0.01 -40.97
N VAL A 769 17.16 -0.39 -39.93
CA VAL A 769 18.43 0.15 -39.43
C VAL A 769 18.42 1.44 -38.57
N ASP A 770 18.38 1.22 -37.25
CA ASP A 770 19.25 1.93 -36.30
C ASP A 770 20.74 1.64 -36.62
N ASP A 771 21.61 2.66 -36.60
CA ASP A 771 22.79 2.61 -35.72
C ASP A 771 23.55 3.95 -35.62
N GLU A 772 24.24 4.11 -34.50
CA GLU A 772 25.00 5.25 -33.99
C GLU A 772 25.99 5.94 -34.96
N GLU A 773 26.22 7.25 -34.76
CA GLU A 773 27.54 7.69 -34.24
C GLU A 773 27.51 9.11 -33.62
N MET A 774 27.91 9.24 -32.34
CA MET A 774 28.31 10.52 -31.76
C MET A 774 29.69 10.95 -32.27
N LYS A 775 29.91 12.27 -32.44
CA LYS A 775 31.02 13.00 -31.78
C LYS A 775 30.98 14.52 -31.98
N ASP A 776 31.55 15.20 -30.99
CA ASP A 776 31.87 16.62 -30.94
C ASP A 776 33.01 17.00 -31.90
N ASP A 777 33.07 18.27 -32.34
CA ASP A 777 34.19 19.18 -32.04
C ASP A 777 34.08 20.53 -32.82
N ASP A 778 33.66 21.57 -32.09
CA ASP A 778 34.28 22.90 -31.98
C ASP A 778 34.51 23.92 -33.15
N GLU A 779 34.56 25.19 -32.72
CA GLU A 779 35.16 26.41 -33.32
C GLU A 779 34.60 27.11 -34.62
N ASN A 780 33.56 27.95 -34.42
CA ASN A 780 33.67 29.43 -34.35
C ASN A 780 34.11 30.31 -35.58
N ASN A 781 33.24 31.25 -36.00
CA ASN A 781 33.45 32.65 -36.48
C ASN A 781 32.04 33.24 -36.84
N THR A 782 31.52 34.39 -36.36
CA THR A 782 31.88 35.83 -36.63
C THR A 782 31.89 36.20 -38.13
N GLU A 783 31.35 37.30 -38.68
CA GLU A 783 30.54 38.49 -38.27
C GLU A 783 29.30 38.58 -39.26
N ASP A 784 28.31 39.49 -39.24
CA ASP A 784 28.08 40.86 -38.68
C ASP A 784 26.65 41.00 -38.04
N ASP A 785 26.26 42.23 -37.62
CA ASP A 785 25.04 42.68 -36.89
C ASP A 785 23.69 42.74 -37.69
N ASP A 786 22.55 42.69 -36.98
CA ASP A 786 21.57 43.82 -36.87
C ASP A 786 20.53 43.55 -35.73
N GLU A 787 20.09 44.60 -35.01
CA GLU A 787 19.20 44.51 -33.82
C GLU A 787 17.69 44.68 -34.20
N GLU A 788 16.84 43.68 -33.90
CA GLU A 788 15.38 43.86 -33.69
C GLU A 788 14.99 43.24 -32.32
N GLU A 789 13.94 43.75 -31.69
CA GLU A 789 13.61 43.44 -30.28
C GLU A 789 13.06 41.99 -30.14
N GLU A 790 13.69 41.18 -29.29
CA GLU A 790 13.22 39.83 -28.94
C GLU A 790 11.93 39.93 -28.08
N ASP A 791 10.78 39.60 -28.69
CA ASP A 791 9.58 39.22 -27.95
C ASP A 791 9.88 37.90 -27.22
N GLU A 792 9.94 37.90 -25.88
CA GLU A 792 10.21 36.68 -25.08
C GLU A 792 9.16 35.59 -25.38
N ASP A 793 9.62 34.40 -25.77
CA ASP A 793 8.86 33.38 -26.50
C ASP A 793 7.53 32.90 -25.85
N ASP A 794 6.58 32.51 -26.72
CA ASP A 794 5.38 31.75 -26.36
C ASP A 794 5.75 30.30 -25.96
N GLU A 795 6.27 30.10 -24.75
CA GLU A 795 6.38 28.76 -24.15
C GLU A 795 4.97 28.16 -23.90
N ASP A 796 4.78 26.90 -24.28
CA ASP A 796 3.50 26.19 -24.16
C ASP A 796 3.09 26.01 -22.69
N ILE A 797 2.17 26.88 -22.28
CA ILE A 797 1.76 27.13 -20.90
C ILE A 797 1.01 25.95 -20.26
N THR A 798 0.66 24.93 -21.04
CA THR A 798 -0.07 23.73 -20.60
C THR A 798 0.83 22.65 -19.96
N SER A 799 2.15 22.76 -20.10
CA SER A 799 3.09 21.64 -19.91
C SER A 799 3.87 21.62 -18.58
N ILE A 800 3.51 22.45 -17.58
CA ILE A 800 4.24 22.52 -16.29
C ILE A 800 4.05 21.21 -15.49
N PRO A 801 5.13 20.46 -15.15
CA PRO A 801 4.99 19.20 -14.42
C PRO A 801 4.37 19.39 -13.01
N PRO A 802 3.52 18.45 -12.53
CA PRO A 802 2.91 18.51 -11.20
C PRO A 802 3.88 18.80 -10.05
N GLU A 803 5.07 18.17 -10.03
CA GLU A 803 6.10 18.44 -9.02
C GLU A 803 6.54 19.91 -8.97
N THR A 804 6.63 20.57 -10.13
CA THR A 804 7.00 21.99 -10.25
C THR A 804 5.87 22.86 -9.70
N ILE A 805 4.62 22.54 -10.00
CA ILE A 805 3.44 23.26 -9.46
C ILE A 805 3.38 23.11 -7.93
N LEU A 806 3.61 21.91 -7.38
CA LEU A 806 3.70 21.68 -5.93
C LEU A 806 4.86 22.45 -5.30
N SER A 807 6.03 22.52 -5.95
CA SER A 807 7.20 23.27 -5.48
C SER A 807 6.94 24.79 -5.44
N ASN A 808 6.29 25.32 -6.48
CA ASN A 808 5.85 26.71 -6.55
C ASN A 808 4.79 27.02 -5.47
N LYS A 809 3.77 26.17 -5.31
CA LYS A 809 2.75 26.30 -4.25
C LYS A 809 3.36 26.31 -2.86
N ARG A 810 4.36 25.46 -2.59
CA ARG A 810 5.07 25.39 -1.30
C ARG A 810 6.00 26.58 -1.05
N SER A 811 6.43 27.31 -2.09
CA SER A 811 7.37 28.44 -1.98
C SER A 811 6.71 29.83 -2.04
N ASP A 812 5.48 29.95 -2.55
CA ASP A 812 4.74 31.22 -2.56
C ASP A 812 4.30 31.64 -1.14
N PRO A 813 4.78 32.77 -0.58
CA PRO A 813 4.52 33.16 0.81
C PRO A 813 3.10 33.67 1.09
N ILE A 814 2.24 33.77 0.07
CA ILE A 814 0.85 34.26 0.16
C ILE A 814 -0.15 33.12 -0.10
N LEU A 815 0.18 32.21 -1.02
CA LEU A 815 -0.67 31.10 -1.46
C LEU A 815 -0.33 29.76 -0.78
N ALA A 816 0.92 29.53 -0.36
CA ALA A 816 1.29 28.33 0.40
C ALA A 816 0.38 28.08 1.63
N PRO A 817 0.07 29.07 2.48
CA PRO A 817 -0.68 28.82 3.71
C PRO A 817 -2.19 28.59 3.52
N ILE A 818 -2.70 28.71 2.28
CA ILE A 818 -4.09 28.38 1.93
C ILE A 818 -4.22 26.86 1.84
N LEU A 819 -5.11 26.30 2.66
CA LEU A 819 -5.39 24.87 2.76
C LEU A 819 -6.68 24.48 2.04
N ARG A 820 -7.70 25.36 2.08
CA ARG A 820 -8.99 25.20 1.40
C ARG A 820 -9.46 26.55 0.88
N SER A 821 -10.08 26.56 -0.29
CA SER A 821 -10.99 27.63 -0.69
C SER A 821 -12.18 27.10 -1.48
N LYS A 822 -13.35 27.71 -1.30
CA LYS A 822 -14.62 27.27 -1.92
C LYS A 822 -15.52 28.48 -2.18
N GLY A 823 -16.40 28.41 -3.18
CA GLY A 823 -17.37 29.46 -3.49
C GLY A 823 -17.58 29.64 -4.98
N PHE A 824 -17.83 30.88 -5.42
CA PHE A 824 -18.08 31.18 -6.82
C PHE A 824 -17.43 32.48 -7.30
N PHE A 825 -17.16 32.53 -8.61
CA PHE A 825 -16.48 33.63 -9.28
C PHE A 825 -17.20 34.08 -10.55
N TRP A 826 -16.70 35.17 -11.14
CA TRP A 826 -17.29 35.84 -12.30
C TRP A 826 -16.19 36.26 -13.26
N LEU A 827 -16.18 35.69 -14.48
CA LEU A 827 -15.28 36.03 -15.57
C LEU A 827 -15.84 37.16 -16.45
N ALA A 828 -14.96 37.89 -17.13
CA ALA A 828 -15.37 38.95 -18.06
C ALA A 828 -16.00 38.39 -19.35
N THR A 829 -15.54 37.21 -19.77
CA THR A 829 -15.90 36.47 -20.98
C THR A 829 -17.19 35.66 -20.84
N ARG A 830 -17.50 35.17 -19.63
CA ARG A 830 -18.73 34.43 -19.30
C ARG A 830 -19.66 35.30 -18.44
N PRO A 831 -20.45 36.24 -19.02
CA PRO A 831 -21.20 37.23 -18.26
C PRO A 831 -22.55 36.75 -17.73
N TYR A 832 -23.06 35.59 -18.15
CA TYR A 832 -24.42 35.10 -17.82
C TYR A 832 -24.45 33.99 -16.75
N GLN A 833 -23.38 33.19 -16.64
CA GLN A 833 -23.16 32.22 -15.56
C GLN A 833 -22.18 32.72 -14.49
N PHE A 834 -22.21 32.07 -13.32
CA PHE A 834 -21.08 32.08 -12.38
C PHE A 834 -20.17 30.87 -12.62
N GLY A 835 -18.90 30.98 -12.23
CA GLY A 835 -18.01 29.81 -12.16
C GLY A 835 -17.95 29.28 -10.75
N GLU A 836 -17.87 27.96 -10.60
CA GLU A 836 -17.70 27.30 -9.31
C GLU A 836 -16.21 27.16 -8.96
N TRP A 837 -15.88 27.34 -7.68
CA TRP A 837 -14.51 27.27 -7.17
C TRP A 837 -14.44 26.24 -6.04
N SER A 838 -13.64 25.18 -6.21
CA SER A 838 -13.28 24.23 -5.16
C SER A 838 -11.78 23.99 -5.18
N GLN A 839 -11.11 24.11 -4.03
CA GLN A 839 -9.67 24.07 -3.93
C GLN A 839 -9.27 23.37 -2.62
N ALA A 840 -8.48 22.30 -2.69
CA ALA A 840 -7.91 21.59 -1.53
C ALA A 840 -6.39 21.44 -1.70
N GLY A 841 -5.60 21.75 -0.66
CA GLY A 841 -4.14 21.62 -0.69
C GLY A 841 -3.48 22.46 -1.79
N ALA A 842 -3.07 21.81 -2.87
CA ALA A 842 -2.56 22.41 -4.11
C ALA A 842 -3.44 22.18 -5.36
N MET A 843 -4.57 21.48 -5.22
CA MET A 843 -5.53 21.21 -6.29
C MET A 843 -6.58 22.32 -6.35
N LEU A 844 -7.09 22.61 -7.55
CA LEU A 844 -8.10 23.64 -7.83
C LEU A 844 -9.06 23.17 -8.95
N THR A 845 -10.22 22.66 -8.58
CA THR A 845 -11.34 22.40 -9.51
C THR A 845 -12.11 23.69 -9.81
N LEU A 846 -12.37 23.94 -11.09
CA LEU A 846 -13.17 25.06 -11.58
C LEU A 846 -14.28 24.54 -12.49
N GLY A 847 -15.53 24.79 -12.12
CA GLY A 847 -16.70 24.32 -12.86
C GLY A 847 -17.50 25.44 -13.52
N CYS A 848 -18.24 25.10 -14.57
CA CYS A 848 -19.36 25.93 -15.03
C CYS A 848 -20.49 25.86 -14.00
N GLY A 849 -20.82 26.98 -13.38
CA GLY A 849 -21.98 27.10 -12.49
C GLY A 849 -23.25 27.53 -13.25
N GLY A 850 -24.35 27.64 -12.51
CA GLY A 850 -25.64 28.07 -13.06
C GLY A 850 -25.67 29.52 -13.55
N GLY A 851 -26.79 29.90 -14.18
CA GLY A 851 -27.07 31.28 -14.53
C GLY A 851 -27.22 32.18 -13.28
N TRP A 852 -26.76 33.43 -13.36
CA TRP A 852 -27.01 34.44 -12.30
C TRP A 852 -28.52 34.63 -12.08
N PHE A 853 -28.97 34.83 -10.84
CA PHE A 853 -30.39 35.03 -10.55
C PHE A 853 -30.97 36.27 -11.25
N ALA A 854 -30.13 37.25 -11.59
CA ALA A 854 -30.51 38.40 -12.41
C ALA A 854 -30.83 38.07 -13.88
N GLU A 855 -30.36 36.93 -14.39
CA GLU A 855 -30.74 36.39 -15.70
C GLU A 855 -31.91 35.40 -15.62
N LEU A 856 -32.10 34.73 -14.47
CA LEU A 856 -33.14 33.72 -14.22
C LEU A 856 -34.59 34.29 -14.16
N PRO A 857 -35.63 33.44 -14.34
CA PRO A 857 -37.03 33.85 -14.32
C PRO A 857 -37.58 33.76 -12.89
N ASP A 858 -38.56 34.60 -12.58
CA ASP A 858 -39.25 34.61 -11.29
C ASP A 858 -39.83 33.22 -10.91
N GLU A 859 -40.12 32.40 -11.93
CA GLU A 859 -40.55 31.00 -11.85
C GLU A 859 -39.47 29.96 -11.46
N ALA A 860 -38.19 30.16 -11.80
CA ALA A 860 -37.09 29.23 -11.46
C ALA A 860 -36.26 29.67 -10.25
N TRP A 861 -36.72 30.67 -9.50
CA TRP A 861 -36.19 30.97 -8.16
C TRP A 861 -36.78 30.00 -7.11
N PRO A 862 -36.03 29.59 -6.08
CA PRO A 862 -36.50 28.67 -5.02
C PRO A 862 -37.85 29.09 -4.41
N GLU A 863 -38.73 28.15 -4.05
CA GLU A 863 -40.07 28.52 -3.50
C GLU A 863 -40.03 29.05 -2.05
N ASP A 864 -38.94 28.82 -1.31
CA ASP A 864 -38.79 29.28 0.08
C ASP A 864 -38.64 30.80 0.18
N ALA A 865 -39.42 31.40 1.09
CA ALA A 865 -39.53 32.85 1.22
C ALA A 865 -38.32 33.52 1.90
N ASP A 866 -37.62 32.83 2.81
CA ASP A 866 -36.41 33.36 3.44
C ASP A 866 -35.20 33.18 2.49
N VAL A 867 -35.16 32.10 1.70
CA VAL A 867 -34.16 31.91 0.63
C VAL A 867 -34.32 32.97 -0.47
N ARG A 868 -35.54 33.16 -1.04
CA ARG A 868 -35.79 34.21 -2.05
C ARG A 868 -35.34 35.58 -1.54
N LYS A 869 -35.67 35.91 -0.30
CA LYS A 869 -35.29 37.19 0.29
C LYS A 869 -33.77 37.33 0.48
N SER A 870 -33.05 36.26 0.82
CA SER A 870 -31.59 36.29 0.89
C SER A 870 -30.97 36.60 -0.49
N ILE A 871 -31.56 36.09 -1.57
CA ILE A 871 -31.16 36.41 -2.95
C ILE A 871 -31.50 37.88 -3.27
N GLU A 872 -32.70 38.36 -2.93
CA GLU A 872 -33.10 39.78 -3.13
C GLU A 872 -32.18 40.77 -2.38
N ASP A 873 -31.82 40.48 -1.13
CA ASP A 873 -30.92 41.32 -0.30
C ASP A 873 -29.49 41.42 -0.92
N ASP A 874 -29.13 40.51 -1.83
CA ASP A 874 -27.87 40.49 -2.57
C ASP A 874 -27.89 41.27 -3.89
N PHE A 875 -29.05 41.72 -4.41
CA PHE A 875 -29.11 42.46 -5.68
C PHE A 875 -28.59 43.89 -5.54
N LYS A 876 -27.60 44.28 -6.38
CA LYS A 876 -26.91 45.57 -6.22
C LYS A 876 -26.48 46.22 -7.54
N GLY A 877 -27.21 47.28 -7.92
CA GLY A 877 -26.90 48.10 -9.09
C GLY A 877 -27.49 47.54 -10.37
N GLU A 878 -26.87 47.85 -11.51
CA GLU A 878 -27.36 47.48 -12.85
C GLU A 878 -27.18 45.99 -13.18
N TRP A 879 -26.28 45.29 -12.46
CA TRP A 879 -25.83 43.94 -12.77
C TRP A 879 -26.37 42.85 -11.81
N GLY A 880 -27.26 43.22 -10.89
CA GLY A 880 -27.96 42.28 -10.00
C GLY A 880 -27.09 41.68 -8.89
N ASP A 881 -27.18 40.36 -8.74
CA ASP A 881 -26.48 39.52 -7.76
C ASP A 881 -25.00 39.28 -8.09
N ARG A 882 -24.61 39.40 -9.37
CA ARG A 882 -23.25 39.22 -9.93
C ARG A 882 -22.12 39.72 -9.03
N ARG A 883 -21.24 38.80 -8.63
CA ARG A 883 -20.11 39.03 -7.74
C ARG A 883 -19.09 37.88 -7.75
N GLN A 884 -17.93 38.09 -7.15
CA GLN A 884 -17.14 36.99 -6.58
C GLN A 884 -17.52 36.85 -5.11
N GLU A 885 -17.64 35.61 -4.63
CA GLU A 885 -17.76 35.28 -3.22
C GLU A 885 -17.03 33.96 -2.97
N ILE A 886 -15.77 34.05 -2.55
CA ILE A 886 -14.88 32.90 -2.32
C ILE A 886 -14.40 32.94 -0.87
N VAL A 887 -14.60 31.88 -0.09
CA VAL A 887 -13.98 31.75 1.23
C VAL A 887 -12.58 31.17 1.08
N PHE A 888 -11.61 31.78 1.75
CA PHE A 888 -10.23 31.31 1.88
C PHE A 888 -9.94 30.94 3.33
N ILE A 889 -9.29 29.79 3.52
CA ILE A 889 -9.12 29.12 4.80
C ILE A 889 -7.68 28.58 4.92
N GLY A 890 -6.98 28.89 6.02
CA GLY A 890 -5.59 28.45 6.18
C GLY A 890 -4.89 28.80 7.51
N GLU A 891 -3.63 28.37 7.64
CA GLU A 891 -2.77 28.62 8.82
C GLU A 891 -2.00 29.94 8.62
N GLY A 892 -2.47 31.04 9.24
CA GLY A 892 -1.78 32.34 9.21
C GLY A 892 -1.85 33.12 7.89
N ILE A 893 -2.87 32.87 7.05
CA ILE A 893 -3.03 33.51 5.72
C ILE A 893 -3.04 35.04 5.78
N ASP A 894 -2.26 35.71 4.92
CA ASP A 894 -2.35 37.18 4.78
C ASP A 894 -3.57 37.56 3.93
N THR A 895 -4.68 37.76 4.64
CA THR A 895 -5.97 38.22 4.08
C THR A 895 -5.89 39.54 3.30
N THR A 896 -4.85 40.37 3.53
CA THR A 896 -4.62 41.62 2.78
C THR A 896 -3.82 41.36 1.52
N ALA A 897 -2.82 40.48 1.56
CA ALA A 897 -2.04 40.08 0.39
C ALA A 897 -2.88 39.24 -0.60
N ILE A 898 -3.58 38.20 -0.15
CA ILE A 898 -4.46 37.38 -1.00
C ILE A 898 -5.53 38.27 -1.65
N LYS A 899 -6.17 39.14 -0.86
CA LYS A 899 -7.14 40.09 -1.40
C LYS A 899 -6.52 41.02 -2.45
N LYS A 900 -5.30 41.51 -2.24
CA LYS A 900 -4.61 42.38 -3.21
C LYS A 900 -4.35 41.65 -4.54
N LEU A 901 -3.87 40.39 -4.50
CA LEU A 901 -3.66 39.59 -5.71
C LEU A 901 -4.97 39.45 -6.51
N LEU A 902 -6.08 39.10 -5.85
CA LEU A 902 -7.38 38.98 -6.49
C LEU A 902 -7.93 40.33 -6.98
N ASP A 903 -7.79 41.42 -6.21
CA ASP A 903 -8.17 42.79 -6.64
C ASP A 903 -7.38 43.27 -7.87
N GLU A 904 -6.16 42.75 -8.09
CA GLU A 904 -5.29 42.98 -9.25
C GLU A 904 -5.70 42.13 -10.49
N CYS A 905 -6.39 41.01 -10.30
CA CYS A 905 -7.01 40.22 -11.38
C CYS A 905 -8.33 40.82 -11.90
N LEU A 906 -8.98 41.76 -11.19
CA LEU A 906 -10.26 42.37 -11.59
C LEU A 906 -10.13 43.36 -12.77
N LEU A 907 -11.19 43.50 -13.59
CA LEU A 907 -11.25 44.50 -14.67
C LEU A 907 -11.04 45.95 -14.14
N ASP A 908 -10.17 46.70 -14.80
CA ASP A 908 -9.87 48.11 -14.53
C ASP A 908 -11.01 49.07 -14.96
N LYS A 909 -10.84 50.37 -14.71
CA LYS A 909 -11.84 51.41 -15.01
C LYS A 909 -11.98 51.76 -16.50
N LYS A 910 -11.14 51.21 -17.38
CA LYS A 910 -11.25 51.28 -18.85
C LYS A 910 -11.85 49.97 -19.38
N GLU A 911 -11.38 48.83 -18.90
CA GLU A 911 -11.85 47.48 -19.27
C GLU A 911 -13.31 47.29 -18.89
N MET A 912 -13.70 47.64 -17.66
CA MET A 912 -15.10 47.60 -17.23
C MET A 912 -15.99 48.48 -18.13
N LYS A 913 -15.46 49.58 -18.70
CA LYS A 913 -16.19 50.40 -19.68
C LYS A 913 -16.25 49.79 -21.08
N LYS A 914 -15.31 48.91 -21.47
CA LYS A 914 -15.47 48.07 -22.66
C LYS A 914 -16.60 47.07 -22.41
N TRP A 915 -16.52 46.34 -21.30
CA TRP A 915 -17.49 45.32 -20.88
C TRP A 915 -18.93 45.89 -20.82
N GLU A 916 -19.12 46.98 -20.07
CA GLU A 916 -20.41 47.68 -19.97
C GLU A 916 -20.94 48.19 -21.32
N LYS A 917 -20.06 48.52 -22.28
CA LYS A 917 -20.47 48.97 -23.61
C LYS A 917 -21.02 47.81 -24.44
N VAL A 918 -20.40 46.63 -24.37
CA VAL A 918 -20.88 45.42 -25.06
C VAL A 918 -22.22 44.99 -24.46
N MET A 919 -22.29 44.85 -23.13
CA MET A 919 -23.53 44.42 -22.45
C MET A 919 -24.73 45.35 -22.74
N ARG A 920 -24.52 46.67 -22.68
CA ARG A 920 -25.56 47.67 -22.99
C ARG A 920 -25.86 47.85 -24.49
N THR A 921 -25.20 47.12 -25.38
CA THR A 921 -25.55 47.16 -26.82
C THR A 921 -26.87 46.40 -27.03
N LYS A 922 -27.85 47.06 -27.66
CA LYS A 922 -29.19 46.51 -27.94
C LYS A 922 -29.27 45.91 -29.35
N GLY A 923 -30.05 44.84 -29.51
CA GLY A 923 -30.22 44.15 -30.80
C GLY A 923 -29.04 43.25 -31.19
N VAL A 924 -28.31 42.74 -30.20
CA VAL A 924 -27.16 41.82 -30.32
C VAL A 924 -27.44 40.67 -29.35
N LYS A 925 -27.36 39.42 -29.82
CA LYS A 925 -27.76 38.21 -29.05
C LYS A 925 -26.82 37.94 -27.85
N ARG A 926 -27.24 37.07 -26.91
CA ARG A 926 -26.39 36.63 -25.77
C ARG A 926 -25.05 36.05 -26.24
N ALA A 927 -25.08 35.06 -27.13
CA ALA A 927 -23.89 34.44 -27.73
C ALA A 927 -23.01 35.43 -28.51
N GLU A 928 -23.60 36.28 -29.37
CA GLU A 928 -22.86 37.32 -30.11
C GLU A 928 -22.15 38.32 -29.17
N LYS A 929 -22.72 38.61 -27.98
CA LYS A 929 -22.01 39.37 -26.94
C LYS A 929 -20.86 38.59 -26.32
N GLN A 930 -21.02 37.29 -26.09
CA GLN A 930 -20.00 36.40 -25.52
C GLN A 930 -18.79 36.27 -26.47
N GLU A 931 -19.04 36.03 -27.76
CA GLU A 931 -18.04 36.08 -28.84
C GLU A 931 -17.29 37.42 -28.86
N ILE A 932 -18.01 38.55 -28.75
CA ILE A 932 -17.39 39.88 -28.64
C ILE A 932 -16.57 40.05 -27.35
N MET A 933 -16.91 39.39 -26.23
CA MET A 933 -16.07 39.42 -25.03
C MET A 933 -14.79 38.60 -25.20
N ALA A 934 -14.87 37.39 -25.78
CA ALA A 934 -13.70 36.56 -26.09
C ALA A 934 -12.75 37.29 -27.07
N GLY A 935 -13.30 37.98 -28.07
CA GLY A 935 -12.54 38.89 -28.95
C GLY A 935 -11.98 40.16 -28.29
N ILE A 936 -12.23 40.40 -27.00
CA ILE A 936 -11.71 41.54 -26.22
C ILE A 936 -10.72 41.09 -25.13
N TRP A 937 -10.83 39.86 -24.62
CA TRP A 937 -9.92 39.25 -23.66
C TRP A 937 -9.62 37.80 -24.04
N GLU A 938 -8.33 37.51 -24.21
CA GLU A 938 -7.78 36.16 -24.26
C GLU A 938 -8.28 35.32 -23.07
N ASP A 939 -9.07 34.28 -23.39
CA ASP A 939 -9.70 33.38 -22.43
C ASP A 939 -8.89 32.07 -22.41
N GLY A 940 -7.93 31.96 -21.50
CA GLY A 940 -7.12 30.75 -21.31
C GLY A 940 -7.82 29.72 -20.43
N TRP A 941 -9.13 29.55 -20.60
CA TRP A 941 -9.99 28.64 -19.85
C TRP A 941 -10.83 27.85 -20.85
N GLU A 942 -11.30 26.67 -20.47
CA GLU A 942 -12.19 25.88 -21.33
C GLU A 942 -13.53 26.59 -21.56
N ASP A 943 -14.17 26.27 -22.69
CA ASP A 943 -15.50 26.78 -23.00
C ASP A 943 -16.56 26.17 -22.07
N TRP A 944 -17.49 27.00 -21.62
CA TRP A 944 -18.64 26.58 -20.83
C TRP A 944 -19.87 26.43 -21.74
N PRO A 945 -20.77 25.45 -21.47
CA PRO A 945 -22.00 25.30 -22.23
C PRO A 945 -22.86 26.58 -22.15
N ASP A 946 -23.49 26.96 -23.26
CA ASP A 946 -24.45 28.07 -23.29
C ASP A 946 -25.71 27.73 -22.49
N LEU A 947 -26.30 28.73 -21.83
CA LEU A 947 -27.62 28.58 -21.18
C LEU A 947 -28.71 28.37 -22.25
N GLU A 948 -29.55 27.34 -22.12
CA GLU A 948 -30.60 26.99 -23.08
C GLU A 948 -31.58 28.18 -23.33
N ASP A 949 -31.86 28.49 -24.60
CA ASP A 949 -32.67 29.66 -25.04
C ASP A 949 -34.14 29.62 -24.53
N ASP A 950 -34.67 28.46 -24.11
CA ASP A 950 -35.99 28.33 -23.46
C ASP A 950 -36.01 29.03 -22.08
N ASP A 951 -34.84 29.19 -21.46
CA ASP A 951 -34.61 29.96 -20.25
C ASP A 951 -34.25 31.44 -20.57
N ILE A 952 -35.34 32.24 -20.64
CA ILE A 952 -35.49 33.61 -20.12
C ILE A 952 -35.23 34.83 -21.04
N LYS A 953 -36.30 35.66 -21.15
CA LYS A 953 -36.36 37.13 -21.42
C LYS A 953 -35.38 37.71 -22.46
N ASP A 954 -35.68 37.48 -23.74
CA ASP A 954 -35.35 38.47 -24.79
C ASP A 954 -36.51 39.50 -24.95
N GLU A 955 -36.22 40.77 -25.22
CA GLU A 955 -37.25 41.85 -25.22
C GLU A 955 -38.21 41.82 -26.43
N GLU A 956 -37.96 41.02 -27.47
CA GLU A 956 -38.67 41.13 -28.78
C GLU A 956 -39.23 39.83 -29.41
N GLU A 957 -39.77 38.84 -28.66
CA GLU A 957 -40.72 37.90 -29.31
C GLU A 957 -41.93 37.42 -28.48
N VAL A 958 -43.06 38.12 -28.62
CA VAL A 958 -44.36 37.69 -28.09
C VAL A 958 -45.15 36.92 -29.15
N LYS A 959 -44.97 35.58 -29.21
CA LYS A 959 -46.00 34.63 -29.71
C LYS A 959 -45.80 33.12 -29.47
N GLY A 960 -45.40 32.77 -28.26
CA GLY A 960 -45.94 31.65 -27.48
C GLY A 960 -46.35 30.33 -28.15
N GLU A 961 -45.62 29.28 -27.77
CA GLU A 961 -46.19 27.95 -27.52
C GLU A 961 -46.09 27.62 -26.01
N LYS A 962 -46.34 26.37 -25.59
CA LYS A 962 -46.24 25.96 -24.18
C LYS A 962 -45.44 24.67 -24.02
N SER A 963 -44.19 24.81 -23.62
CA SER A 963 -43.33 23.69 -23.20
C SER A 963 -43.61 23.25 -21.76
N GLY A 964 -42.87 22.23 -21.30
CA GLY A 964 -42.90 21.71 -19.92
C GLY A 964 -42.33 22.69 -18.89
N LYS A 965 -42.23 22.24 -17.63
CA LYS A 965 -41.61 23.00 -16.54
C LYS A 965 -40.53 22.16 -15.86
N ARG A 966 -39.29 22.62 -15.89
CA ARG A 966 -38.24 22.24 -14.92
C ARG A 966 -38.35 23.13 -13.66
N LYS A 967 -37.67 22.75 -12.57
CA LYS A 967 -37.59 23.49 -11.30
C LYS A 967 -36.20 24.08 -11.05
N ALA A 968 -36.11 25.04 -10.14
CA ALA A 968 -34.85 25.58 -9.62
C ALA A 968 -33.83 24.50 -9.20
N SER A 969 -34.29 23.41 -8.58
CA SER A 969 -33.45 22.28 -8.14
C SER A 969 -32.85 21.45 -9.28
N GLU A 970 -33.44 21.54 -10.48
CA GLU A 970 -33.00 20.83 -11.69
C GLU A 970 -32.09 21.73 -12.58
N LEU A 971 -31.90 23.00 -12.17
CA LEU A 971 -31.04 23.99 -12.83
C LEU A 971 -29.85 24.43 -11.94
N LEU A 972 -29.83 24.01 -10.68
CA LEU A 972 -28.72 24.21 -9.73
C LEU A 972 -27.83 22.98 -9.58
N ASN A 973 -28.28 21.81 -10.07
CA ASN A 973 -27.48 20.60 -10.22
C ASN A 973 -27.29 20.35 -11.73
N GLY A 974 -26.05 20.30 -12.21
CA GLY A 974 -25.70 20.31 -13.64
C GLY A 974 -25.96 19.01 -14.43
N HIS A 975 -26.97 18.22 -14.09
CA HIS A 975 -27.28 16.96 -14.79
C HIS A 975 -28.72 16.99 -15.34
N GLY A 976 -28.87 17.15 -16.65
CA GLY A 976 -30.16 17.36 -17.31
C GLY A 976 -30.30 16.69 -18.67
N HIS A 977 -30.45 15.36 -18.70
CA HIS A 977 -30.65 14.62 -19.96
C HIS A 977 -31.84 15.15 -20.79
N GLY A 978 -31.65 15.28 -22.11
CA GLY A 978 -32.61 15.88 -23.03
C GLY A 978 -32.94 15.01 -24.24
N HIS A 979 -33.94 14.11 -24.13
CA HIS A 979 -34.34 13.27 -25.26
C HIS A 979 -35.22 14.00 -26.30
N GLY A 980 -34.63 14.37 -27.44
CA GLY A 980 -35.33 14.97 -28.58
C GLY A 980 -36.00 13.97 -29.53
N HIS A 981 -37.33 13.85 -29.48
CA HIS A 981 -38.07 12.96 -30.40
C HIS A 981 -38.20 13.49 -31.85
N GLY A 982 -37.34 13.00 -32.76
CA GLY A 982 -37.42 13.29 -34.20
C GLY A 982 -38.56 12.58 -34.94
N HIS A 983 -39.69 13.27 -35.18
CA HIS A 983 -40.79 12.71 -35.99
C HIS A 983 -40.52 12.76 -37.51
N SER A 984 -40.25 11.60 -38.12
CA SER A 984 -40.05 11.47 -39.57
C SER A 984 -41.33 11.71 -40.39
N HIS A 985 -41.28 12.56 -41.42
CA HIS A 985 -42.33 12.68 -42.43
C HIS A 985 -41.83 12.32 -43.84
N ALA A 986 -42.54 11.39 -44.50
CA ALA A 986 -42.09 10.77 -45.74
C ALA A 986 -42.41 11.56 -47.03
N HIS A 987 -41.49 11.52 -47.98
CA HIS A 987 -41.71 11.95 -49.37
C HIS A 987 -41.54 10.79 -50.37
N GLY A 988 -42.33 10.86 -51.45
CA GLY A 988 -42.20 10.07 -52.68
C GLY A 988 -43.06 10.72 -53.78
N PRO A 989 -43.29 10.09 -54.95
CA PRO A 989 -42.76 8.80 -55.40
C PRO A 989 -42.14 8.81 -56.83
N GLY A 990 -41.31 7.82 -57.15
CA GLY A 990 -40.82 7.50 -58.51
C GLY A 990 -41.19 6.07 -58.93
N HIS A 991 -41.53 5.81 -60.21
CA HIS A 991 -42.31 4.61 -60.55
C HIS A 991 -42.02 3.95 -61.92
N LYS A 992 -41.51 2.70 -61.90
CA LYS A 992 -41.59 1.57 -62.90
C LYS A 992 -40.55 0.49 -62.55
N SER A 993 -40.71 -0.82 -62.80
CA SER A 993 -41.84 -1.58 -63.37
C SER A 993 -41.85 -3.08 -62.99
N ARG A 994 -43.06 -3.66 -62.88
CA ARG A 994 -43.47 -5.08 -62.79
C ARG A 994 -42.83 -6.03 -63.85
N PRO A 995 -42.94 -7.39 -63.77
CA PRO A 995 -43.91 -8.27 -63.05
C PRO A 995 -43.22 -9.38 -62.17
N VAL A 996 -43.73 -10.55 -61.73
CA VAL A 996 -44.92 -11.41 -62.03
C VAL A 996 -45.50 -12.16 -60.79
N VAL A 997 -46.75 -11.83 -60.43
CA VAL A 997 -47.89 -12.69 -59.99
C VAL A 997 -47.69 -14.11 -59.37
N LYS A 998 -48.01 -14.24 -58.07
CA LYS A 998 -48.59 -15.41 -57.33
C LYS A 998 -47.69 -16.65 -57.11
N LYS A 999 -47.92 -17.44 -56.05
CA LYS A 999 -49.11 -17.56 -55.16
C LYS A 999 -48.91 -17.01 -53.76
#